data_AF-A0AEF5-F1
#
_entry.id   AF-A0AEF5-F1
#
_cell.length_a   1.000
_cell.length_b   1.000
_cell.length_c   1.000
_cell.angle_alpha   90.00
_cell.angle_beta   90.00
_cell.angle_gamma   90.00
#
_symmetry.space_group_name_H-M   'P 1'
#
loop_
_entity.id
_entity.type
_entity.pdbx_description
1 polymer ?
#
loop_
_entity_poly.entity_id
_entity_poly.type
_entity_poly.pdbx_seq_one_letter_code
_entity_poly.pdbx_strand_id
1 'polypeptide(L)'
;MKNSLFKRVAAAAAAVPLALTQCLTFSSVAAENDAVQIVGNTVQDGAAQTVSLESLLYIPANKTESTWNVTGSAALAKMVGTKGSINNAKILDLVKYVPANYREAAKAALEEYVLVNPVTYEVTADKNIVLKATVSQPNFNGNWANTPGKALSDLAKAYNAPELNAVDFSSVKVGGDLVVTIKTSKLDEGTTVPVEVVYKTADGDIYAGDFAKFANDKLTELENIAKKAIENDVAAQYAKEATDKFLAKTALIRDKINKAEKALDQALTKTADYKSISEAADAANKFLAKKNINKKVPSSAAEVAAKETVKKYYDAAVKKASAKADIQITVEQLGAFVDSLTSKTLTDSEGNEFATAFDINLNNGKATLVGAFEDAEAADVQKWVESKGYAYVGSYKKLTGTVDFTGIKTADTASVDVQIERILVTETTTTTTTTTDDGSTTTTTTDDGSTTTTTTDDGSTTTTTSTTDDGSTTSTTSTTDDGSTTSTTSTTDDGSTTSTTSTTDDGSTTSTTSTTDDGSTTSTTSTTDDGSTTSTTSTTDDGSTTSTTSTTGDGSTTTTTTTTNTVTSAVKTQYVEIESVDGFYFNTEDKFDTAQIKKAVLHTVYNEGYTGDDGVAVVLREYESEPVDITAELTFGDATPANTYKAVENKFDYEIPVYYNNATLKDAEGNDATVTVYIGLKGDTDLNNIVDGRDATATLTYYAATSTDGKDATTVALSPSTLVGGNPESVYDDFSAFLSDVKVDAGKELTRFAKKAERLIDGRDASSILTFYTKSSVDQYKDMAANEPNKLWDIVTGDAEEE
;
A
#
# COMPACT_ATOMS: atom_id res chain seq x y z
N MET A 1 7.10 12.65 29.84
CA MET A 1 7.71 12.51 28.50
C MET A 1 8.92 13.43 28.43
N LYS A 2 10.04 12.95 27.88
CA LYS A 2 11.24 13.76 27.57
C LYS A 2 11.85 13.25 26.26
N ASN A 3 12.28 14.17 25.41
CA ASN A 3 13.09 13.98 24.21
C ASN A 3 12.44 13.20 23.05
N SER A 4 11.66 13.91 22.21
CA SER A 4 11.29 13.48 20.85
C SER A 4 12.48 13.50 19.88
N LEU A 5 13.41 14.44 20.07
CA LEU A 5 14.66 14.68 19.34
C LEU A 5 15.33 13.40 18.80
N PHE A 6 15.39 12.36 19.63
CA PHE A 6 16.03 11.10 19.29
C PHE A 6 15.29 10.28 18.24
N LYS A 7 13.96 10.24 18.37
CA LYS A 7 13.09 9.51 17.45
C LYS A 7 13.13 10.10 16.04
N ARG A 8 13.54 11.37 15.88
CA ARG A 8 13.66 12.04 14.58
C ARG A 8 15.00 11.80 13.88
N VAL A 9 16.13 11.67 14.59
CA VAL A 9 17.37 11.17 13.96
C VAL A 9 17.20 9.68 13.60
N ALA A 10 16.62 8.92 14.54
CA ALA A 10 16.21 7.56 14.29
C ALA A 10 15.22 7.45 13.11
N ALA A 11 14.32 8.40 12.92
CA ALA A 11 13.40 8.50 11.77
C ALA A 11 13.90 9.45 10.66
N ALA A 12 15.20 9.71 10.57
CA ALA A 12 15.85 10.14 9.34
C ALA A 12 16.54 8.92 8.76
N ALA A 13 17.43 8.29 9.56
CA ALA A 13 18.02 7.00 9.25
C ALA A 13 16.99 5.86 9.05
N ALA A 14 15.81 5.93 9.68
CA ALA A 14 14.71 5.00 9.41
C ALA A 14 13.64 5.55 8.48
N ALA A 15 13.39 6.86 8.36
CA ALA A 15 12.31 7.39 7.51
C ALA A 15 12.75 8.12 6.24
N VAL A 16 14.02 8.03 5.86
CA VAL A 16 14.37 7.97 4.43
C VAL A 16 14.10 6.56 3.89
N PRO A 17 14.52 5.45 4.54
CA PRO A 17 13.99 4.12 4.22
C PRO A 17 12.46 4.05 4.29
N LEU A 18 11.82 4.55 5.36
CA LEU A 18 10.35 4.56 5.52
C LEU A 18 9.64 5.60 4.64
N ALA A 19 10.36 6.57 4.06
CA ALA A 19 9.85 7.39 2.97
C ALA A 19 9.84 6.58 1.68
N LEU A 20 10.95 5.92 1.33
CA LEU A 20 10.96 4.93 0.24
C LEU A 20 9.91 3.84 0.49
N THR A 21 9.67 3.38 1.72
CA THR A 21 8.54 2.47 1.96
C THR A 21 7.21 3.19 1.73
N GLN A 22 6.90 4.30 2.40
CA GLN A 22 5.55 4.89 2.31
C GLN A 22 5.21 5.50 0.94
N CYS A 23 6.22 5.84 0.14
CA CYS A 23 6.09 6.27 -1.25
C CYS A 23 6.13 5.10 -2.26
N LEU A 24 6.26 3.84 -1.82
CA LEU A 24 6.24 2.64 -2.68
C LEU A 24 5.30 1.52 -2.15
N THR A 25 4.84 1.64 -0.91
CA THR A 25 3.93 0.74 -0.19
C THR A 25 2.72 1.54 0.26
N PHE A 26 2.05 2.14 -0.72
CA PHE A 26 0.88 2.97 -0.49
C PHE A 26 -0.23 2.15 0.20
N SER A 27 -0.97 2.77 1.12
CA SER A 27 -1.91 2.05 2.00
C SER A 27 -3.25 1.66 1.35
N SER A 28 -3.24 0.52 0.65
CA SER A 28 -4.38 -0.37 0.32
C SER A 28 -5.40 0.04 -0.76
N VAL A 29 -6.05 -0.96 -1.37
CA VAL A 29 -6.90 -0.76 -2.57
C VAL A 29 -8.27 -1.48 -2.60
N ALA A 30 -9.31 -0.73 -3.00
CA ALA A 30 -10.50 -1.04 -3.82
C ALA A 30 -11.35 0.25 -3.95
N ALA A 31 -12.06 0.60 -5.03
CA ALA A 31 -12.27 0.11 -6.41
C ALA A 31 -13.33 1.06 -7.07
N GLU A 32 -13.59 1.23 -8.38
CA GLU A 32 -13.02 0.98 -9.73
C GLU A 32 -13.95 1.79 -10.72
N ASN A 33 -13.74 2.05 -12.03
CA ASN A 33 -12.71 1.88 -13.06
C ASN A 33 -12.96 2.92 -14.21
N ASP A 34 -12.13 2.96 -15.28
CA ASP A 34 -12.30 3.62 -16.61
C ASP A 34 -12.32 5.17 -16.68
N ALA A 35 -11.67 5.84 -17.67
CA ALA A 35 -10.72 5.40 -18.70
C ALA A 35 -9.96 6.59 -19.36
N VAL A 36 -9.02 6.25 -20.27
CA VAL A 36 -8.38 7.08 -21.33
C VAL A 36 -7.09 7.88 -20.98
N GLN A 37 -5.97 7.31 -21.47
CA GLN A 37 -4.71 7.85 -22.04
C GLN A 37 -4.47 9.39 -22.07
N ILE A 38 -3.23 9.91 -22.02
CA ILE A 38 -2.12 9.81 -23.01
C ILE A 38 -0.83 10.37 -22.36
N VAL A 39 0.45 10.05 -22.62
CA VAL A 39 1.29 8.95 -23.22
C VAL A 39 2.75 9.30 -22.78
N GLY A 40 3.71 8.36 -22.71
CA GLY A 40 5.11 8.76 -22.40
C GLY A 40 6.25 7.74 -22.52
N ASN A 41 5.99 6.43 -22.60
CA ASN A 41 7.00 5.41 -22.89
C ASN A 41 6.32 4.22 -23.61
N THR A 42 7.06 3.21 -24.06
CA THR A 42 6.49 2.05 -24.79
C THR A 42 5.72 1.10 -23.87
N VAL A 43 4.54 1.55 -23.41
CA VAL A 43 3.61 0.73 -22.62
C VAL A 43 2.96 -0.30 -23.53
N GLN A 44 3.22 -1.59 -23.26
CA GLN A 44 2.36 -2.68 -23.72
C GLN A 44 1.01 -2.52 -23.00
N ASP A 45 -0.05 -2.32 -23.78
CA ASP A 45 -1.41 -2.22 -23.25
C ASP A 45 -1.83 -3.54 -22.58
N GLY A 46 -2.59 -3.47 -21.49
CA GLY A 46 -3.05 -4.64 -20.72
C GLY A 46 -2.02 -5.36 -19.83
N ALA A 47 -0.71 -5.05 -19.91
CA ALA A 47 0.28 -5.71 -19.05
C ALA A 47 0.30 -5.14 -17.61
N ALA A 48 0.29 -6.01 -16.60
CA ALA A 48 0.49 -5.62 -15.21
C ALA A 48 1.94 -5.14 -14.99
N GLN A 49 2.13 -3.83 -14.84
CA GLN A 49 3.45 -3.27 -14.53
C GLN A 49 3.84 -3.59 -13.08
N THR A 50 4.80 -4.49 -12.91
CA THR A 50 5.47 -4.77 -11.65
C THR A 50 6.26 -3.56 -11.16
N VAL A 51 5.88 -3.04 -10.00
CA VAL A 51 6.63 -2.01 -9.26
C VAL A 51 7.69 -2.73 -8.42
N SER A 52 8.88 -2.89 -8.99
CA SER A 52 10.07 -3.41 -8.31
C SER A 52 11.04 -2.27 -7.95
N LEU A 53 12.02 -2.52 -7.07
CA LEU A 53 13.02 -1.51 -6.72
C LEU A 53 13.80 -1.05 -7.96
N GLU A 54 14.15 -1.99 -8.83
CA GLU A 54 14.88 -1.76 -10.07
C GLU A 54 14.09 -0.83 -11.02
N SER A 55 12.77 -1.04 -11.16
CA SER A 55 11.91 -0.20 -12.01
C SER A 55 11.80 1.27 -11.56
N LEU A 56 12.15 1.56 -10.32
CA LEU A 56 12.11 2.89 -9.70
C LEU A 56 13.49 3.55 -9.69
N LEU A 57 14.55 2.75 -9.55
CA LEU A 57 15.94 3.23 -9.68
C LEU A 57 16.36 3.42 -11.14
N TYR A 58 15.62 2.86 -12.11
CA TYR A 58 15.89 2.95 -13.55
C TYR A 58 15.87 4.40 -14.08
N ILE A 59 16.82 4.74 -14.95
CA ILE A 59 16.88 6.00 -15.68
C ILE A 59 17.23 5.68 -17.15
N PRO A 60 16.37 5.95 -18.14
CA PRO A 60 16.69 5.72 -19.56
C PRO A 60 18.04 6.32 -19.96
N ALA A 61 18.78 5.65 -20.85
CA ALA A 61 20.15 6.07 -21.22
C ALA A 61 20.26 7.51 -21.75
N ASN A 62 19.18 8.06 -22.30
CA ASN A 62 19.04 9.44 -22.79
C ASN A 62 18.43 10.40 -21.74
N LYS A 63 18.46 10.05 -20.45
CA LYS A 63 17.89 10.82 -19.33
C LYS A 63 18.86 10.89 -18.14
N THR A 64 18.68 11.93 -17.34
CA THR A 64 19.47 12.26 -16.15
C THR A 64 18.71 12.08 -14.84
N GLU A 65 17.41 11.80 -14.87
CA GLU A 65 16.52 11.75 -13.70
C GLU A 65 15.55 10.58 -13.78
N SER A 66 15.28 9.92 -12.65
CA SER A 66 14.25 8.86 -12.56
C SER A 66 12.84 9.44 -12.54
N THR A 67 11.91 8.77 -13.22
CA THR A 67 10.47 9.07 -13.21
C THR A 67 9.70 8.22 -12.19
N TRP A 68 10.36 7.75 -11.12
CA TRP A 68 9.74 6.89 -10.08
C TRP A 68 8.45 7.48 -9.51
N ASN A 69 8.35 8.81 -9.43
CA ASN A 69 7.18 9.54 -8.93
C ASN A 69 5.95 9.29 -9.80
N VAL A 70 6.12 9.22 -11.12
CA VAL A 70 5.05 8.91 -12.08
C VAL A 70 4.60 7.46 -11.92
N THR A 71 5.54 6.52 -11.79
CA THR A 71 5.25 5.10 -11.51
C THR A 71 4.49 4.93 -10.19
N GLY A 72 4.93 5.61 -9.13
CA GLY A 72 4.25 5.61 -7.82
C GLY A 72 2.87 6.25 -7.88
N SER A 73 2.70 7.35 -8.62
CA SER A 73 1.41 8.01 -8.84
C SER A 73 0.43 7.14 -9.63
N ALA A 74 0.91 6.36 -10.61
CA ALA A 74 0.11 5.40 -11.34
C ALA A 74 -0.34 4.21 -10.47
N ALA A 75 0.52 3.73 -9.55
CA ALA A 75 0.12 2.75 -8.54
C ALA A 75 -0.91 3.32 -7.56
N LEU A 76 -0.72 4.56 -7.09
CA LEU A 76 -1.68 5.32 -6.27
C LEU A 76 -3.04 5.50 -6.92
N ALA A 77 -3.09 5.76 -8.24
CA ALA A 77 -4.33 5.95 -8.97
C ALA A 77 -5.26 4.74 -8.88
N LYS A 78 -4.70 3.52 -8.91
CA LYS A 78 -5.45 2.27 -8.70
C LYS A 78 -6.05 2.17 -7.30
N MET A 79 -5.50 2.89 -6.32
CA MET A 79 -5.89 2.81 -4.91
C MET A 79 -7.05 3.71 -4.48
N VAL A 80 -7.55 4.57 -5.38
CA VAL A 80 -8.53 5.61 -5.05
C VAL A 80 -9.83 5.03 -4.46
N GLY A 81 -10.39 5.72 -3.47
CA GLY A 81 -11.64 5.37 -2.79
C GLY A 81 -11.46 4.47 -1.56
N THR A 82 -10.31 3.82 -1.41
CA THR A 82 -10.09 2.77 -0.41
C THR A 82 -10.04 3.29 1.01
N LYS A 83 -10.65 2.56 1.94
CA LYS A 83 -10.72 2.91 3.36
C LYS A 83 -10.36 1.72 4.24
N GLY A 84 -9.95 1.99 5.47
CA GLY A 84 -9.72 0.94 6.45
C GLY A 84 -9.39 1.48 7.84
N SER A 85 -9.17 0.57 8.78
CA SER A 85 -8.78 0.89 10.15
C SER A 85 -7.32 0.53 10.46
N ILE A 86 -6.76 1.18 11.48
CA ILE A 86 -5.43 0.94 12.03
C ILE A 86 -5.60 0.56 13.50
N ASN A 87 -5.07 -0.60 13.89
CA ASN A 87 -5.05 -1.03 15.30
C ASN A 87 -4.21 -0.04 16.13
N ASN A 88 -4.90 0.75 16.95
CA ASN A 88 -4.36 1.83 17.77
C ASN A 88 -4.04 1.39 19.20
N ALA A 89 -4.29 0.14 19.61
CA ALA A 89 -4.09 -0.33 20.98
C ALA A 89 -2.65 -0.13 21.49
N LYS A 90 -1.65 -0.21 20.58
CA LYS A 90 -0.23 0.08 20.89
C LYS A 90 0.06 1.56 21.23
N ILE A 91 -0.91 2.47 21.13
CA ILE A 91 -0.81 3.84 21.67
C ILE A 91 -0.84 3.83 23.21
N LEU A 92 -1.58 2.91 23.84
CA LEU A 92 -1.60 2.74 25.30
C LEU A 92 -0.19 2.49 25.87
N ASP A 93 0.63 1.79 25.10
CA ASP A 93 2.03 1.49 25.41
C ASP A 93 2.92 2.76 25.53
N LEU A 94 2.44 3.92 25.06
CA LEU A 94 3.12 5.21 25.25
C LEU A 94 2.99 5.76 26.68
N VAL A 95 2.03 5.30 27.49
CA VAL A 95 1.83 5.75 28.88
C VAL A 95 3.09 5.56 29.74
N LYS A 96 3.94 4.57 29.45
CA LYS A 96 5.22 4.40 30.15
C LYS A 96 6.17 5.60 30.03
N TYR A 97 6.03 6.43 28.99
CA TYR A 97 6.78 7.67 28.82
C TYR A 97 6.16 8.88 29.54
N VAL A 98 4.92 8.78 30.02
CA VAL A 98 4.29 9.76 30.90
C VAL A 98 4.95 9.67 32.30
N PRO A 99 5.20 10.80 33.00
CA PRO A 99 5.78 10.76 34.35
C PRO A 99 4.83 10.03 35.30
N ALA A 100 5.36 9.23 36.23
CA ALA A 100 4.58 8.27 37.02
C ALA A 100 3.29 8.85 37.64
N ASN A 101 3.37 10.05 38.22
CA ASN A 101 2.26 10.73 38.89
C ASN A 101 1.14 11.25 37.95
N TYR A 102 1.31 11.14 36.63
CA TYR A 102 0.29 11.46 35.62
C TYR A 102 -0.15 10.23 34.81
N ARG A 103 0.40 9.03 35.09
CA ARG A 103 0.14 7.83 34.27
C ARG A 103 -1.30 7.34 34.33
N GLU A 104 -1.93 7.39 35.50
CA GLU A 104 -3.33 6.97 35.66
C GLU A 104 -4.27 7.83 34.82
N ALA A 105 -4.17 9.15 34.95
CA ALA A 105 -4.94 10.11 34.16
C ALA A 105 -4.67 9.98 32.65
N ALA A 106 -3.42 9.74 32.25
CA ALA A 106 -3.07 9.55 30.84
C ALA A 106 -3.50 8.17 30.28
N LYS A 107 -3.60 7.14 31.14
CA LYS A 107 -4.13 5.81 30.78
C LYS A 107 -5.64 5.93 30.55
N ALA A 108 -6.38 6.44 31.53
CA ALA A 108 -7.81 6.69 31.44
C ALA A 108 -8.16 7.60 30.25
N ALA A 109 -7.44 8.70 30.04
CA ALA A 109 -7.71 9.60 28.91
C ALA A 109 -7.49 8.97 27.54
N LEU A 110 -6.58 8.00 27.41
CA LEU A 110 -6.43 7.22 26.17
C LEU A 110 -7.54 6.17 26.05
N GLU A 111 -7.79 5.40 27.11
CA GLU A 111 -8.77 4.30 27.11
C GLU A 111 -10.21 4.79 26.93
N GLU A 112 -10.62 5.87 27.59
CA GLU A 112 -11.99 6.39 27.59
C GLU A 112 -12.30 7.30 26.38
N TYR A 113 -11.30 8.03 25.85
CA TYR A 113 -11.56 9.12 24.88
C TYR A 113 -10.80 9.01 23.56
N VAL A 114 -9.87 8.07 23.39
CA VAL A 114 -9.09 7.91 22.14
C VAL A 114 -9.19 6.50 21.58
N LEU A 115 -9.02 5.48 22.42
CA LEU A 115 -9.03 4.07 22.01
C LEU A 115 -10.44 3.50 21.80
N VAL A 116 -11.48 4.17 22.32
CA VAL A 116 -12.88 3.90 21.96
C VAL A 116 -13.19 4.19 20.49
N ASN A 117 -12.36 5.00 19.82
CA ASN A 117 -12.52 5.35 18.42
C ASN A 117 -11.47 4.59 17.59
N PRO A 118 -11.84 3.90 16.49
CA PRO A 118 -10.86 3.37 15.57
C PRO A 118 -10.12 4.52 14.87
N VAL A 119 -8.81 4.38 14.71
CA VAL A 119 -8.07 5.20 13.74
C VAL A 119 -8.41 4.66 12.36
N THR A 120 -8.86 5.52 11.45
CA THR A 120 -9.16 5.16 10.06
C THR A 120 -8.18 5.81 9.09
N TYR A 121 -8.18 5.32 7.86
CA TYR A 121 -7.53 5.97 6.74
C TYR A 121 -8.41 5.88 5.49
N GLU A 122 -8.15 6.77 4.53
CA GLU A 122 -8.80 6.83 3.22
C GLU A 122 -7.79 7.28 2.15
N VAL A 123 -7.84 6.68 0.97
CA VAL A 123 -7.23 7.23 -0.25
C VAL A 123 -8.29 8.03 -0.99
N THR A 124 -8.16 9.35 -1.04
CA THR A 124 -9.18 10.24 -1.64
C THR A 124 -9.21 10.15 -3.15
N ALA A 125 -10.27 10.73 -3.76
CA ALA A 125 -10.38 10.91 -5.21
C ALA A 125 -9.12 11.52 -5.85
N ASP A 126 -8.51 12.49 -5.18
CA ASP A 126 -7.29 13.17 -5.63
C ASP A 126 -6.00 12.34 -5.40
N LYS A 127 -6.09 11.06 -5.07
CA LYS A 127 -4.97 10.16 -4.70
C LYS A 127 -4.24 10.54 -3.41
N ASN A 128 -4.81 11.38 -2.56
CA ASN A 128 -4.20 11.77 -1.28
C ASN A 128 -4.51 10.74 -0.19
N ILE A 129 -3.51 10.36 0.63
CA ILE A 129 -3.71 9.44 1.75
C ILE A 129 -4.05 10.26 3.00
N VAL A 130 -5.29 10.14 3.48
CA VAL A 130 -5.79 10.81 4.68
C VAL A 130 -5.91 9.80 5.81
N LEU A 131 -5.26 10.05 6.94
CA LEU A 131 -5.44 9.31 8.18
C LEU A 131 -6.28 10.14 9.15
N LYS A 132 -7.23 9.51 9.83
CA LYS A 132 -8.16 10.16 10.76
C LYS A 132 -8.20 9.44 12.11
N ALA A 133 -8.06 10.19 13.20
CA ALA A 133 -8.20 9.70 14.56
C ALA A 133 -9.13 10.64 15.36
N THR A 134 -10.32 10.15 15.73
CA THR A 134 -11.29 10.93 16.51
C THR A 134 -10.99 10.84 18.00
N VAL A 135 -11.13 11.96 18.69
CA VAL A 135 -11.04 12.08 20.15
C VAL A 135 -12.42 12.46 20.69
N SER A 136 -12.93 11.65 21.61
CA SER A 136 -14.23 11.89 22.26
C SER A 136 -14.12 13.04 23.26
N GLN A 137 -15.24 13.74 23.53
CA GLN A 137 -15.27 14.82 24.51
C GLN A 137 -15.00 14.27 25.94
N PRO A 138 -13.96 14.72 26.65
CA PRO A 138 -13.58 14.15 27.95
C PRO A 138 -14.41 14.71 29.11
N ASN A 139 -14.54 13.94 30.20
CA ASN A 139 -15.15 14.41 31.45
C ASN A 139 -14.12 15.12 32.35
N PHE A 140 -14.16 16.46 32.37
CA PHE A 140 -13.22 17.27 33.13
C PHE A 140 -13.39 17.22 34.67
N ASN A 141 -14.52 16.72 35.19
CA ASN A 141 -14.72 16.49 36.63
C ASN A 141 -14.03 15.18 37.12
N GLY A 142 -13.36 14.43 36.23
CA GLY A 142 -12.68 13.18 36.53
C GLY A 142 -11.63 13.27 37.65
N ASN A 143 -11.77 12.38 38.64
CA ASN A 143 -11.09 12.40 39.94
C ASN A 143 -9.69 11.75 39.94
N TRP A 144 -8.96 11.78 38.83
CA TRP A 144 -7.61 11.18 38.72
C TRP A 144 -6.48 12.06 39.25
N ALA A 145 -5.39 11.46 39.71
CA ALA A 145 -4.27 12.22 40.29
C ALA A 145 -3.71 13.28 39.32
N ASN A 146 -3.62 14.53 39.80
CA ASN A 146 -3.10 15.70 39.09
C ASN A 146 -3.92 16.20 37.87
N THR A 147 -5.24 15.95 37.84
CA THR A 147 -6.18 16.60 36.91
C THR A 147 -6.84 17.86 37.50
N PRO A 148 -7.49 18.71 36.68
CA PRO A 148 -8.34 19.82 37.17
C PRO A 148 -9.52 19.34 38.02
N GLY A 149 -10.27 18.31 37.60
CA GLY A 149 -11.40 17.74 38.35
C GLY A 149 -11.00 17.24 39.74
N LYS A 150 -9.85 16.57 39.87
CA LYS A 150 -9.30 16.18 41.17
C LYS A 150 -8.96 17.37 42.06
N ALA A 151 -8.42 18.45 41.49
CA ALA A 151 -8.13 19.67 42.24
C ALA A 151 -9.42 20.33 42.77
N LEU A 152 -10.50 20.33 41.97
CA LEU A 152 -11.81 20.82 42.40
C LEU A 152 -12.46 19.91 43.46
N SER A 153 -12.39 18.59 43.30
CA SER A 153 -12.92 17.64 44.29
C SER A 153 -12.14 17.68 45.62
N ASP A 154 -10.87 18.06 45.62
CA ASP A 154 -10.09 18.32 46.85
C ASP A 154 -10.52 19.65 47.51
N LEU A 155 -10.80 20.70 46.73
CA LEU A 155 -11.31 21.98 47.23
C LEU A 155 -12.75 21.84 47.78
N ALA A 156 -13.61 21.07 47.12
CA ALA A 156 -14.97 20.78 47.55
C ALA A 156 -15.01 20.26 48.99
N LYS A 157 -14.08 19.34 49.32
CA LYS A 157 -13.92 18.76 50.65
C LYS A 157 -13.27 19.74 51.63
N ALA A 158 -12.25 20.49 51.19
CA ALA A 158 -11.52 21.42 52.05
C ALA A 158 -12.34 22.64 52.49
N TYR A 159 -13.33 23.07 51.68
CA TYR A 159 -14.13 24.27 51.92
C TYR A 159 -15.64 24.01 52.06
N ASN A 160 -16.07 22.75 52.11
CA ASN A 160 -17.48 22.34 52.20
C ASN A 160 -18.35 22.93 51.07
N ALA A 161 -17.85 22.82 49.84
CA ALA A 161 -18.46 23.34 48.61
C ALA A 161 -18.74 22.17 47.64
N PRO A 162 -19.83 21.39 47.84
CA PRO A 162 -20.05 20.12 47.13
C PRO A 162 -20.24 20.28 45.62
N GLU A 163 -20.79 21.40 45.16
CA GLU A 163 -21.04 21.70 43.73
C GLU A 163 -19.76 21.66 42.87
N LEU A 164 -18.58 21.92 43.47
CA LEU A 164 -17.29 21.83 42.79
C LEU A 164 -16.93 20.40 42.30
N ASN A 165 -17.69 19.36 42.66
CA ASN A 165 -17.53 18.02 42.08
C ASN A 165 -18.26 17.85 40.73
N ALA A 166 -19.12 18.81 40.34
CA ALA A 166 -20.04 18.71 39.21
C ALA A 166 -20.06 20.00 38.36
N VAL A 167 -18.92 20.68 38.24
CA VAL A 167 -18.81 21.94 37.49
C VAL A 167 -19.12 21.71 36.01
N ASP A 168 -20.00 22.54 35.43
CA ASP A 168 -20.33 22.47 34.01
C ASP A 168 -19.18 22.98 33.14
N PHE A 169 -18.51 22.06 32.44
CA PHE A 169 -17.48 22.32 31.44
C PHE A 169 -17.97 22.06 30.00
N SER A 170 -19.28 21.96 29.77
CA SER A 170 -19.87 21.64 28.46
C SER A 170 -19.50 22.61 27.33
N SER A 171 -19.09 23.83 27.67
CA SER A 171 -18.59 24.84 26.73
C SER A 171 -17.16 24.59 26.23
N VAL A 172 -16.32 23.87 26.98
CA VAL A 172 -14.92 23.57 26.60
C VAL A 172 -14.90 22.40 25.61
N LYS A 173 -14.80 22.69 24.32
CA LYS A 173 -14.68 21.64 23.30
C LYS A 173 -13.23 21.18 23.17
N VAL A 174 -13.03 19.91 23.51
CA VAL A 174 -11.77 19.19 23.29
C VAL A 174 -11.98 18.01 22.35
N GLY A 175 -13.17 17.40 22.33
CA GLY A 175 -13.52 16.40 21.33
C GLY A 175 -13.43 16.95 19.90
N GLY A 176 -12.98 16.11 18.97
CA GLY A 176 -12.62 16.52 17.62
C GLY A 176 -11.87 15.44 16.85
N ASP A 177 -11.37 15.82 15.68
CA ASP A 177 -10.67 14.94 14.74
C ASP A 177 -9.22 15.38 14.55
N LEU A 178 -8.28 14.48 14.81
CA LEU A 178 -6.91 14.57 14.27
C LEU A 178 -6.93 14.00 12.85
N VAL A 179 -6.57 14.84 11.87
CA VAL A 179 -6.44 14.50 10.46
C VAL A 179 -4.99 14.68 10.04
N VAL A 180 -4.44 13.69 9.35
CA VAL A 180 -3.10 13.75 8.73
C VAL A 180 -3.29 13.49 7.23
N THR A 181 -2.94 14.47 6.39
CA THR A 181 -3.12 14.38 4.94
C THR A 181 -1.76 14.32 4.26
N ILE A 182 -1.41 13.15 3.73
CA ILE A 182 -0.24 12.95 2.86
C ILE A 182 -0.68 13.30 1.44
N LYS A 183 -0.10 14.37 0.88
CA LYS A 183 -0.51 14.98 -0.39
C LYS A 183 0.14 14.30 -1.60
N THR A 184 -0.06 12.99 -1.69
CA THR A 184 0.43 12.11 -2.76
C THR A 184 -0.08 12.48 -4.15
N SER A 185 -1.11 13.32 -4.28
CA SER A 185 -1.52 13.94 -5.55
C SER A 185 -0.39 14.69 -6.26
N LYS A 186 0.62 15.16 -5.52
CA LYS A 186 1.74 15.92 -6.08
C LYS A 186 2.84 15.08 -6.75
N LEU A 187 2.73 13.76 -6.71
CA LEU A 187 3.66 12.88 -7.43
C LEU A 187 3.52 12.96 -8.97
N ASP A 188 2.40 13.48 -9.49
CA ASP A 188 2.28 13.82 -10.93
C ASP A 188 3.15 15.01 -11.33
N GLU A 189 3.42 15.93 -10.39
CA GLU A 189 4.07 17.22 -10.62
C GLU A 189 5.57 17.21 -10.25
N GLY A 190 6.02 16.25 -9.43
CA GLY A 190 7.42 16.12 -9.03
C GLY A 190 7.65 15.07 -7.94
N THR A 191 8.82 15.12 -7.30
CA THR A 191 9.29 14.14 -6.30
C THR A 191 8.86 14.42 -4.86
N THR A 192 8.35 15.63 -4.59
CA THR A 192 8.00 16.08 -3.24
C THR A 192 6.55 15.74 -2.89
N VAL A 193 6.37 15.03 -1.77
CA VAL A 193 5.08 14.71 -1.15
C VAL A 193 4.90 15.58 0.11
N PRO A 194 4.03 16.60 0.08
CA PRO A 194 3.70 17.37 1.27
C PRO A 194 2.86 16.56 2.28
N VAL A 195 2.93 16.90 3.56
CA VAL A 195 2.19 16.27 4.67
C VAL A 195 1.60 17.35 5.57
N GLU A 196 0.28 17.33 5.73
CA GLU A 196 -0.48 18.22 6.61
C GLU A 196 -0.89 17.49 7.89
N VAL A 197 -0.89 18.18 9.03
CA VAL A 197 -1.36 17.65 10.32
C VAL A 197 -2.29 18.68 10.96
N VAL A 198 -3.57 18.37 11.07
CA VAL A 198 -4.60 19.26 11.61
C VAL A 198 -5.36 18.57 12.73
N TYR A 199 -5.52 19.25 13.86
CA TYR A 199 -6.56 18.93 14.83
C TYR A 199 -7.74 19.89 14.65
N LYS A 200 -8.93 19.35 14.41
CA LYS A 200 -10.18 20.12 14.28
C LYS A 200 -11.13 19.77 15.42
N THR A 201 -11.48 20.73 16.26
CA THR A 201 -12.44 20.52 17.36
C THR A 201 -13.89 20.50 16.87
N ALA A 202 -14.80 20.01 17.71
CA ALA A 202 -16.23 19.92 17.40
C ALA A 202 -16.95 21.28 17.24
N ASP A 203 -16.41 22.38 17.78
CA ASP A 203 -16.84 23.77 17.51
C ASP A 203 -16.19 24.37 16.25
N GLY A 204 -15.19 23.72 15.67
CA GLY A 204 -14.59 24.09 14.39
C GLY A 204 -13.26 24.83 14.46
N ASP A 205 -12.66 25.02 15.65
CA ASP A 205 -11.28 25.52 15.75
C ASP A 205 -10.32 24.58 15.01
N ILE A 206 -9.33 25.15 14.33
CA ILE A 206 -8.31 24.43 13.55
C ILE A 206 -6.93 24.70 14.13
N TYR A 207 -6.24 23.62 14.51
CA TYR A 207 -4.88 23.64 15.05
C TYR A 207 -3.96 22.84 14.12
N ALA A 208 -3.19 23.54 13.30
CA ALA A 208 -2.23 22.92 12.38
C ALA A 208 -0.95 22.51 13.13
N GLY A 209 -0.88 21.25 13.56
CA GLY A 209 0.25 20.64 14.27
C GLY A 209 0.55 21.15 15.69
N ASP A 210 0.10 22.35 16.07
CA ASP A 210 0.40 22.94 17.38
C ASP A 210 -0.53 22.45 18.51
N PHE A 211 -0.33 21.18 18.88
CA PHE A 211 -0.95 20.55 20.04
C PHE A 211 -0.61 21.23 21.37
N ALA A 212 0.49 21.99 21.45
CA ALA A 212 0.88 22.70 22.67
C ALA A 212 0.03 23.95 22.87
N LYS A 213 -0.21 24.72 21.80
CA LYS A 213 -1.19 25.81 21.80
C LYS A 213 -2.59 25.30 22.12
N PHE A 214 -3.08 24.26 21.43
CA PHE A 214 -4.38 23.64 21.69
C PHE A 214 -4.58 23.29 23.17
N ALA A 215 -3.64 22.55 23.76
CA ALA A 215 -3.72 22.15 25.16
C ALA A 215 -3.64 23.34 26.13
N ASN A 216 -2.89 24.40 25.80
CA ASN A 216 -2.80 25.62 26.61
C ASN A 216 -4.04 26.52 26.50
N ASP A 217 -4.65 26.63 25.32
CA ASP A 217 -5.90 27.37 25.09
C ASP A 217 -7.03 26.73 25.90
N LYS A 218 -7.33 25.45 25.66
CA LYS A 218 -8.44 24.74 26.32
C LYS A 218 -8.20 24.56 27.84
N LEU A 219 -6.94 24.45 28.31
CA LEU A 219 -6.64 24.54 29.75
C LEU A 219 -6.98 25.92 30.35
N THR A 220 -6.82 27.00 29.57
CA THR A 220 -7.16 28.36 30.02
C THR A 220 -8.67 28.59 30.02
N GLU A 221 -9.42 27.99 29.11
CA GLU A 221 -10.89 27.92 29.17
C GLU A 221 -11.37 27.22 30.45
N LEU A 222 -10.86 26.00 30.74
CA LEU A 222 -11.14 25.25 31.97
C LEU A 222 -10.83 26.06 33.23
N GLU A 223 -9.66 26.72 33.28
CA GLU A 223 -9.28 27.58 34.40
C GLU A 223 -10.27 28.74 34.61
N ASN A 224 -10.83 29.32 33.54
CA ASN A 224 -11.75 30.45 33.63
C ASN A 224 -13.17 30.04 34.07
N ILE A 225 -13.58 28.80 33.81
CA ILE A 225 -14.83 28.22 34.33
C ILE A 225 -14.66 27.82 35.79
N ALA A 226 -13.57 27.12 36.12
CA ALA A 226 -13.26 26.68 37.47
C ALA A 226 -13.15 27.85 38.47
N LYS A 227 -12.55 28.98 38.08
CA LYS A 227 -12.53 30.23 38.88
C LYS A 227 -13.95 30.68 39.28
N LYS A 228 -14.86 30.74 38.31
CA LYS A 228 -16.25 31.20 38.54
C LYS A 228 -17.03 30.26 39.47
N ALA A 229 -16.85 28.95 39.32
CA ALA A 229 -17.44 27.98 40.24
C ALA A 229 -16.89 28.18 41.68
N ILE A 230 -15.57 28.31 41.83
CA ILE A 230 -14.94 28.60 43.12
C ILE A 230 -15.44 29.94 43.72
N GLU A 231 -15.60 30.98 42.90
CA GLU A 231 -16.10 32.30 43.33
C GLU A 231 -17.58 32.30 43.75
N ASN A 232 -18.39 31.39 43.21
CA ASN A 232 -19.80 31.22 43.58
C ASN A 232 -19.97 30.31 44.81
N ASP A 233 -19.29 29.16 44.82
CA ASP A 233 -19.60 28.02 45.70
C ASP A 233 -18.71 27.95 46.95
N VAL A 234 -17.56 28.63 46.95
CA VAL A 234 -16.70 28.77 48.15
C VAL A 234 -17.00 30.09 48.84
N ALA A 235 -17.23 30.04 50.16
CA ALA A 235 -17.48 31.24 50.97
C ALA A 235 -16.41 32.32 50.72
N ALA A 236 -16.84 33.54 50.39
CA ALA A 236 -16.02 34.58 49.74
C ALA A 236 -14.67 34.90 50.42
N GLN A 237 -14.60 34.78 51.75
CA GLN A 237 -13.36 34.94 52.54
C GLN A 237 -12.25 33.93 52.20
N TYR A 238 -12.61 32.79 51.59
CA TYR A 238 -11.69 31.72 51.17
C TYR A 238 -11.61 31.55 49.65
N ALA A 239 -12.53 32.10 48.86
CA ALA A 239 -12.60 31.91 47.41
C ALA A 239 -11.27 32.25 46.70
N LYS A 240 -10.57 33.32 47.11
CA LYS A 240 -9.24 33.64 46.58
C LYS A 240 -8.20 32.54 46.90
N GLU A 241 -8.17 32.03 48.13
CA GLU A 241 -7.23 30.99 48.55
C GLU A 241 -7.49 29.67 47.81
N ALA A 242 -8.77 29.33 47.61
CA ALA A 242 -9.20 28.18 46.81
C ALA A 242 -8.77 28.32 45.34
N THR A 243 -8.98 29.49 44.72
CA THR A 243 -8.53 29.79 43.36
C THR A 243 -7.00 29.76 43.23
N ASP A 244 -6.25 30.36 44.17
CA ASP A 244 -4.79 30.29 44.19
C ASP A 244 -4.29 28.82 44.26
N LYS A 245 -4.94 27.98 45.09
CA LYS A 245 -4.65 26.54 45.20
C LYS A 245 -4.98 25.76 43.94
N PHE A 246 -6.10 26.06 43.27
CA PHE A 246 -6.47 25.45 41.99
C PHE A 246 -5.45 25.78 40.89
N LEU A 247 -5.11 27.07 40.74
CA LEU A 247 -4.16 27.52 39.72
C LEU A 247 -2.73 27.01 39.98
N ALA A 248 -2.34 26.84 41.24
CA ALA A 248 -1.10 26.15 41.59
C ALA A 248 -1.05 24.68 41.13
N LYS A 249 -2.20 24.01 40.93
CA LYS A 249 -2.28 22.67 40.34
C LYS A 249 -2.24 22.72 38.81
N THR A 250 -3.05 23.57 38.17
CA THR A 250 -3.08 23.65 36.69
C THR A 250 -1.76 24.18 36.10
N ALA A 251 -1.07 25.08 36.80
CA ALA A 251 0.28 25.53 36.43
C ALA A 251 1.30 24.37 36.34
N LEU A 252 1.15 23.30 37.13
CA LEU A 252 2.00 22.11 37.02
C LEU A 252 1.71 21.30 35.75
N ILE A 253 0.49 21.36 35.21
CA ILE A 253 0.11 20.75 33.92
C ILE A 253 0.66 21.61 32.77
N ARG A 254 0.42 22.93 32.83
CA ARG A 254 0.95 23.95 31.90
C ARG A 254 2.47 23.86 31.75
N ASP A 255 3.19 23.67 32.86
CA ASP A 255 4.64 23.38 32.87
C ASP A 255 5.05 22.13 32.07
N LYS A 256 4.20 21.10 31.96
CA LYS A 256 4.50 19.90 31.14
C LYS A 256 4.21 20.13 29.67
N ILE A 257 3.15 20.88 29.34
CA ILE A 257 2.83 21.28 27.95
C ILE A 257 4.00 22.10 27.39
N ASN A 258 4.37 23.19 28.05
CA ASN A 258 5.43 24.09 27.60
C ASN A 258 6.83 23.42 27.60
N LYS A 259 7.05 22.38 28.42
CA LYS A 259 8.29 21.57 28.37
C LYS A 259 8.29 20.50 27.27
N ALA A 260 7.12 20.05 26.81
CA ALA A 260 7.02 19.21 25.61
C ALA A 260 7.23 20.07 24.35
N GLU A 261 6.59 21.24 24.32
CA GLU A 261 6.71 22.25 23.27
C GLU A 261 8.18 22.69 23.08
N LYS A 262 8.84 23.19 24.13
CA LYS A 262 10.25 23.59 24.06
C LYS A 262 11.18 22.45 23.63
N ALA A 263 10.83 21.20 23.89
CA ALA A 263 11.60 20.03 23.44
C ALA A 263 11.32 19.63 21.98
N LEU A 264 10.20 20.10 21.39
CA LEU A 264 9.93 20.07 19.95
C LEU A 264 10.65 21.23 19.25
N ASP A 265 10.59 22.46 19.78
CA ASP A 265 11.30 23.61 19.19
C ASP A 265 12.82 23.36 19.15
N GLN A 266 13.41 22.86 20.25
CA GLN A 266 14.82 22.45 20.31
C GLN A 266 15.19 21.26 19.38
N ALA A 267 14.19 20.57 18.79
CA ALA A 267 14.41 19.58 17.74
C ALA A 267 14.25 20.18 16.33
N LEU A 268 13.49 21.27 16.18
CA LEU A 268 13.32 22.02 14.94
C LEU A 268 14.43 23.07 14.72
N THR A 269 15.20 23.46 15.74
CA THR A 269 16.36 24.37 15.59
C THR A 269 17.71 23.66 15.71
N LYS A 270 17.79 22.36 15.41
CA LYS A 270 19.04 21.58 15.55
C LYS A 270 19.75 21.44 14.21
N THR A 271 21.06 21.64 14.23
CA THR A 271 21.99 21.25 13.17
C THR A 271 22.80 19.99 13.54
N ALA A 272 23.18 19.21 12.53
CA ALA A 272 24.17 18.13 12.59
C ALA A 272 24.63 17.74 11.16
N ASP A 273 25.74 17.02 11.08
CA ASP A 273 26.33 16.45 9.88
C ASP A 273 26.94 15.09 10.30
N TYR A 274 26.76 14.05 9.48
CA TYR A 274 27.35 12.73 9.66
C TYR A 274 27.72 12.12 8.29
N LYS A 275 28.87 11.45 8.19
CA LYS A 275 29.37 10.85 6.93
C LYS A 275 29.11 9.35 6.81
N SER A 276 28.26 8.78 7.68
CA SER A 276 27.72 7.41 7.54
C SER A 276 26.46 7.21 8.41
N ILE A 277 25.65 6.21 8.05
CA ILE A 277 24.50 5.76 8.88
C ILE A 277 24.98 5.32 10.27
N SER A 278 26.10 4.61 10.33
CA SER A 278 26.73 4.16 11.58
C SER A 278 27.15 5.33 12.47
N GLU A 279 27.79 6.37 11.92
CA GLU A 279 28.15 7.57 12.69
C GLU A 279 26.92 8.27 13.26
N ALA A 280 25.87 8.45 12.44
CA ALA A 280 24.61 9.03 12.89
C ALA A 280 23.98 8.20 14.02
N ALA A 281 23.91 6.87 13.85
CA ALA A 281 23.38 5.92 14.83
C ALA A 281 24.22 5.87 16.12
N ASP A 282 25.53 6.04 16.05
CA ASP A 282 26.45 5.92 17.18
C ASP A 282 26.57 7.23 17.97
N ALA A 283 26.62 8.39 17.29
CA ALA A 283 26.38 9.70 17.88
C ALA A 283 25.01 9.76 18.58
N ALA A 284 24.01 9.10 18.01
CA ALA A 284 22.71 8.92 18.62
C ALA A 284 22.80 8.00 19.87
N ASN A 285 23.32 6.77 19.78
CA ASN A 285 23.39 5.84 20.91
C ASN A 285 24.14 6.42 22.13
N LYS A 286 25.22 7.20 21.89
CA LYS A 286 25.94 7.97 22.92
C LYS A 286 25.03 8.99 23.65
N PHE A 287 24.06 9.60 22.97
CA PHE A 287 23.09 10.50 23.59
C PHE A 287 22.07 9.77 24.47
N LEU A 288 21.56 8.59 24.07
CA LEU A 288 20.65 7.81 24.93
C LEU A 288 21.32 7.35 26.22
N ALA A 289 22.55 6.85 26.12
CA ALA A 289 23.37 6.49 27.28
C ALA A 289 23.55 7.70 28.22
N LYS A 290 23.92 8.87 27.69
CA LYS A 290 24.04 10.14 28.45
C LYS A 290 22.72 10.66 29.04
N LYS A 291 21.58 10.05 28.72
CA LYS A 291 20.25 10.36 29.30
C LYS A 291 19.67 9.22 30.14
N ASN A 292 20.43 8.16 30.41
CA ASN A 292 20.01 6.95 31.12
C ASN A 292 18.78 6.27 30.46
N ILE A 293 18.65 6.38 29.14
CA ILE A 293 17.55 5.75 28.39
C ILE A 293 18.07 4.38 27.91
N ASN A 294 17.57 3.30 28.53
CA ASN A 294 17.93 1.93 28.14
C ASN A 294 17.22 1.51 26.84
N LYS A 295 17.64 2.08 25.71
CA LYS A 295 17.34 1.66 24.35
C LYS A 295 18.58 1.90 23.48
N LYS A 296 18.65 1.17 22.36
CA LYS A 296 19.56 1.48 21.25
C LYS A 296 18.74 1.81 20.00
N VAL A 297 19.32 2.63 19.13
CA VAL A 297 18.98 2.70 17.70
C VAL A 297 19.93 1.76 16.94
N PRO A 298 19.46 1.12 15.85
CA PRO A 298 20.28 0.17 15.09
C PRO A 298 21.41 0.88 14.34
N SER A 299 22.44 0.13 13.96
CA SER A 299 23.64 0.63 13.30
C SER A 299 23.43 0.96 11.82
N SER A 300 22.42 0.37 11.19
CA SER A 300 22.20 0.36 9.74
C SER A 300 20.70 0.41 9.37
N ALA A 301 20.40 0.70 8.11
CA ALA A 301 19.03 0.68 7.57
C ALA A 301 18.48 -0.76 7.43
N ALA A 302 19.30 -1.76 7.11
CA ALA A 302 18.91 -3.17 7.16
C ALA A 302 18.57 -3.64 8.60
N GLU A 303 19.32 -3.21 9.63
CA GLU A 303 18.94 -3.48 11.03
C GLU A 303 17.66 -2.73 11.46
N VAL A 304 17.28 -1.65 10.77
CA VAL A 304 15.97 -0.99 10.95
C VAL A 304 14.86 -1.80 10.29
N ALA A 305 15.06 -2.23 9.04
CA ALA A 305 14.12 -3.03 8.26
C ALA A 305 13.79 -4.37 8.93
N ALA A 306 14.82 -5.11 9.36
CA ALA A 306 14.72 -6.43 9.99
C ALA A 306 14.03 -6.43 11.38
N LYS A 307 13.56 -5.28 11.87
CA LYS A 307 12.70 -5.25 13.05
C LYS A 307 11.33 -5.79 12.72
N GLU A 308 10.95 -6.87 13.38
CA GLU A 308 9.59 -7.47 13.39
C GLU A 308 8.46 -6.42 13.33
N THR A 309 8.51 -5.35 14.14
CA THR A 309 7.48 -4.29 14.10
C THR A 309 7.49 -3.47 12.81
N VAL A 310 8.66 -3.14 12.25
CA VAL A 310 8.77 -2.40 10.98
C VAL A 310 8.30 -3.30 9.84
N LYS A 311 8.82 -4.54 9.80
CA LYS A 311 8.41 -5.56 8.83
C LYS A 311 6.91 -5.84 8.86
N LYS A 312 6.31 -6.13 10.03
CA LYS A 312 4.87 -6.43 10.16
C LYS A 312 3.97 -5.29 9.64
N TYR A 313 4.39 -4.02 9.77
CA TYR A 313 3.64 -2.90 9.18
C TYR A 313 3.94 -2.67 7.70
N TYR A 314 5.16 -2.94 7.23
CA TYR A 314 5.52 -2.90 5.82
C TYR A 314 4.80 -3.98 5.02
N ASP A 315 4.95 -5.24 5.41
CA ASP A 315 4.35 -6.41 4.75
C ASP A 315 2.82 -6.28 4.72
N ALA A 316 2.20 -5.69 5.76
CA ALA A 316 0.77 -5.40 5.81
C ALA A 316 0.33 -4.22 4.93
N ALA A 317 1.22 -3.26 4.63
CA ALA A 317 0.95 -2.21 3.65
C ALA A 317 1.10 -2.77 2.23
N VAL A 318 2.21 -3.45 1.93
CA VAL A 318 2.46 -4.12 0.65
C VAL A 318 1.36 -5.11 0.32
N LYS A 319 1.02 -6.07 1.19
CA LYS A 319 -0.04 -7.07 0.90
C LYS A 319 -1.35 -6.42 0.48
N LYS A 320 -1.74 -5.29 1.08
CA LYS A 320 -2.96 -4.57 0.72
C LYS A 320 -2.83 -3.73 -0.57
N ALA A 321 -1.62 -3.37 -0.98
CA ALA A 321 -1.33 -2.67 -2.23
C ALA A 321 -1.18 -3.65 -3.42
N SER A 322 -0.37 -4.70 -3.24
CA SER A 322 -0.14 -5.80 -4.16
C SER A 322 -1.42 -6.54 -4.59
N ALA A 323 -2.49 -6.44 -3.80
CA ALA A 323 -3.82 -6.93 -4.20
C ALA A 323 -4.35 -6.30 -5.50
N LYS A 324 -3.91 -5.08 -5.88
CA LYS A 324 -4.45 -4.30 -7.01
C LYS A 324 -3.39 -3.51 -7.80
N ALA A 325 -2.18 -3.35 -7.28
CA ALA A 325 -1.02 -2.86 -8.01
C ALA A 325 0.18 -3.75 -7.68
N ASP A 326 0.65 -4.55 -8.64
CA ASP A 326 1.73 -5.53 -8.45
C ASP A 326 3.02 -4.87 -7.92
N ILE A 327 3.22 -4.90 -6.61
CA ILE A 327 4.37 -4.31 -5.91
C ILE A 327 5.21 -5.46 -5.36
N GLN A 328 6.43 -5.55 -5.89
CA GLN A 328 7.41 -6.60 -5.58
C GLN A 328 8.66 -5.97 -4.98
N ILE A 329 8.48 -5.37 -3.80
CA ILE A 329 9.54 -4.74 -3.01
C ILE A 329 9.41 -5.25 -1.58
N THR A 330 10.54 -5.57 -0.96
CA THR A 330 10.65 -5.98 0.44
C THR A 330 11.30 -4.87 1.28
N VAL A 331 10.98 -4.83 2.58
CA VAL A 331 11.63 -3.88 3.50
C VAL A 331 13.12 -4.19 3.62
N GLU A 332 13.49 -5.46 3.46
CA GLU A 332 14.85 -5.97 3.42
C GLU A 332 15.64 -5.40 2.22
N GLN A 333 15.08 -5.41 1.00
CA GLN A 333 15.69 -4.77 -0.17
C GLN A 333 15.91 -3.27 0.06
N LEU A 334 14.92 -2.56 0.60
CA LEU A 334 15.03 -1.11 0.86
C LEU A 334 16.05 -0.78 1.96
N GLY A 335 16.14 -1.61 3.00
CA GLY A 335 17.16 -1.51 4.04
C GLY A 335 18.57 -1.75 3.49
N ALA A 336 18.75 -2.80 2.69
CA ALA A 336 20.02 -3.14 2.05
C ALA A 336 20.45 -2.08 1.01
N PHE A 337 19.52 -1.54 0.23
CA PHE A 337 19.79 -0.47 -0.73
C PHE A 337 20.29 0.79 -0.03
N VAL A 338 19.63 1.24 1.04
CA VAL A 338 20.08 2.44 1.77
C VAL A 338 21.43 2.21 2.48
N ASP A 339 21.73 0.98 2.95
CA ASP A 339 23.05 0.61 3.45
C ASP A 339 24.13 0.48 2.36
N SER A 340 23.73 0.37 1.07
CA SER A 340 24.65 0.33 -0.08
C SER A 340 25.06 1.70 -0.62
N LEU A 341 24.43 2.78 -0.15
CA LEU A 341 24.76 4.15 -0.53
C LEU A 341 26.14 4.55 -0.02
N THR A 342 26.98 5.11 -0.89
CA THR A 342 28.39 5.43 -0.62
C THR A 342 28.76 6.82 -1.14
N SER A 343 30.02 7.24 -0.92
CA SER A 343 30.61 8.34 -1.70
C SER A 343 31.17 7.77 -3.01
N LYS A 344 30.97 8.45 -4.14
CA LYS A 344 31.57 8.08 -5.44
C LYS A 344 32.10 9.30 -6.17
N THR A 345 33.27 9.14 -6.79
CA THR A 345 33.93 10.15 -7.62
C THR A 345 34.23 9.52 -8.98
N LEU A 346 34.01 10.27 -10.04
CA LEU A 346 34.58 10.02 -11.36
C LEU A 346 35.63 11.10 -11.66
N THR A 347 36.61 10.78 -12.49
CA THR A 347 37.70 11.69 -12.86
C THR A 347 37.91 11.57 -14.37
N ASP A 348 37.95 12.71 -15.07
CA ASP A 348 38.26 12.78 -16.51
C ASP A 348 39.77 12.75 -16.79
N SER A 349 40.16 12.73 -18.06
CA SER A 349 41.56 12.74 -18.52
C SER A 349 42.33 14.01 -18.12
N GLU A 350 41.65 15.13 -17.90
CA GLU A 350 42.24 16.38 -17.38
C GLU A 350 42.53 16.33 -15.87
N GLY A 351 41.83 15.45 -15.13
CA GLY A 351 41.94 15.29 -13.68
C GLY A 351 40.86 16.01 -12.86
N ASN A 352 39.77 16.47 -13.48
CA ASN A 352 38.65 17.09 -12.79
C ASN A 352 37.81 16.03 -12.02
N GLU A 353 37.52 16.25 -10.74
CA GLU A 353 36.75 15.31 -9.91
C GLU A 353 35.24 15.60 -9.87
N PHE A 354 34.43 14.66 -10.34
CA PHE A 354 32.96 14.69 -10.32
C PHE A 354 32.42 13.85 -9.16
N ALA A 355 32.47 14.43 -7.95
CA ALA A 355 32.22 13.73 -6.69
C ALA A 355 30.79 13.93 -6.12
N THR A 356 30.19 12.84 -5.66
CA THR A 356 29.03 12.82 -4.75
C THR A 356 29.48 12.19 -3.43
N ALA A 357 29.47 12.97 -2.35
CA ALA A 357 29.76 12.48 -1.01
C ALA A 357 28.52 11.84 -0.37
N PHE A 358 28.72 10.81 0.45
CA PHE A 358 27.72 10.37 1.41
C PHE A 358 27.57 11.41 2.53
N ASP A 359 26.34 11.85 2.81
CA ASP A 359 26.04 12.89 3.81
C ASP A 359 24.69 12.63 4.48
N ILE A 360 24.61 12.76 5.81
CA ILE A 360 23.35 12.85 6.56
C ILE A 360 23.32 14.20 7.27
N ASN A 361 22.71 15.17 6.61
CA ASN A 361 22.57 16.52 7.11
C ASN A 361 21.29 16.65 7.95
N LEU A 362 21.40 17.34 9.09
CA LEU A 362 20.26 17.91 9.81
C LEU A 362 20.44 19.42 9.84
N ASN A 363 19.46 20.18 9.35
CA ASN A 363 19.49 21.63 9.35
C ASN A 363 18.11 22.20 9.67
N ASN A 364 17.95 22.70 10.90
CA ASN A 364 16.76 23.46 11.34
C ASN A 364 15.42 22.78 11.00
N GLY A 365 15.28 21.50 11.37
CA GLY A 365 14.04 20.74 11.20
C GLY A 365 13.96 19.99 9.87
N LYS A 366 14.77 20.34 8.89
CA LYS A 366 15.02 19.55 7.68
C LYS A 366 16.08 18.48 7.93
N ALA A 367 15.87 17.29 7.41
CA ALA A 367 16.83 16.20 7.38
C ALA A 367 17.03 15.74 5.94
N THR A 368 18.27 15.55 5.51
CA THR A 368 18.60 15.13 4.14
C THR A 368 19.70 14.07 4.17
N LEU A 369 19.45 12.96 3.47
CA LEU A 369 20.43 11.93 3.10
C LEU A 369 20.87 12.18 1.66
N VAL A 370 22.18 12.19 1.42
CA VAL A 370 22.78 12.13 0.08
C VAL A 370 23.68 10.90 0.01
N GLY A 371 23.67 10.18 -1.11
CA GLY A 371 24.63 9.11 -1.38
C GLY A 371 24.58 8.63 -2.83
N ALA A 372 25.68 8.02 -3.27
CA ALA A 372 25.83 7.45 -4.60
C ALA A 372 25.68 5.92 -4.60
N PHE A 373 25.25 5.38 -5.74
CA PHE A 373 25.17 3.95 -6.03
C PHE A 373 25.47 3.67 -7.52
N GLU A 374 25.65 2.41 -7.88
CA GLU A 374 26.00 2.00 -9.24
C GLU A 374 24.88 2.26 -10.25
N ASP A 375 25.25 2.69 -11.45
CA ASP A 375 24.33 2.85 -12.56
C ASP A 375 24.17 1.52 -13.31
N ALA A 376 23.07 0.81 -13.04
CA ALA A 376 22.76 -0.46 -13.69
C ALA A 376 22.60 -0.35 -15.22
N GLU A 377 22.34 0.85 -15.76
CA GLU A 377 22.24 1.08 -17.21
C GLU A 377 23.55 1.64 -17.82
N ALA A 378 24.66 1.70 -17.07
CA ALA A 378 25.95 2.26 -17.51
C ALA A 378 26.41 1.77 -18.89
N ALA A 379 26.19 0.50 -19.22
CA ALA A 379 26.55 -0.08 -20.52
C ALA A 379 25.68 0.41 -21.69
N ASP A 380 24.45 0.85 -21.44
CA ASP A 380 23.56 1.46 -22.46
C ASP A 380 23.74 2.98 -22.51
N VAL A 381 24.06 3.61 -21.38
CA VAL A 381 24.53 5.00 -21.31
C VAL A 381 25.80 5.17 -22.14
N GLN A 382 26.78 4.26 -22.00
CA GLN A 382 28.01 4.26 -22.80
C GLN A 382 27.70 4.25 -24.31
N LYS A 383 26.91 3.27 -24.79
CA LYS A 383 26.50 3.18 -26.21
C LYS A 383 25.80 4.45 -26.68
N TRP A 384 24.96 5.05 -25.83
CA TRP A 384 24.27 6.30 -26.15
C TRP A 384 25.24 7.48 -26.27
N VAL A 385 26.16 7.65 -25.32
CA VAL A 385 27.22 8.67 -25.33
C VAL A 385 28.12 8.55 -26.57
N GLU A 386 28.60 7.34 -26.85
CA GLU A 386 29.42 7.04 -28.04
C GLU A 386 28.63 7.34 -29.33
N SER A 387 27.32 7.05 -29.38
CA SER A 387 26.45 7.41 -30.51
C SER A 387 26.22 8.92 -30.69
N LYS A 388 26.65 9.75 -29.73
CA LYS A 388 26.66 11.22 -29.81
C LYS A 388 28.02 11.81 -30.16
N GLY A 389 29.06 11.00 -30.30
CA GLY A 389 30.41 11.47 -30.65
C GLY A 389 31.21 11.99 -29.44
N TYR A 390 30.88 11.51 -28.24
CA TYR A 390 31.65 11.75 -27.01
C TYR A 390 32.28 10.45 -26.54
N ALA A 391 33.41 10.55 -25.84
CA ALA A 391 33.99 9.43 -25.10
C ALA A 391 33.29 9.29 -23.74
N TYR A 392 33.07 8.05 -23.31
CA TYR A 392 32.42 7.74 -22.05
C TYR A 392 33.45 7.46 -20.94
N VAL A 393 33.48 8.32 -19.92
CA VAL A 393 34.38 8.18 -18.77
C VAL A 393 33.74 7.30 -17.69
N GLY A 394 32.45 7.52 -17.44
CA GLY A 394 31.70 6.73 -16.46
C GLY A 394 30.36 7.37 -16.09
N SER A 395 29.53 6.58 -15.42
CA SER A 395 28.29 7.04 -14.80
C SER A 395 28.06 6.39 -13.43
N TYR A 396 27.25 7.07 -12.61
CA TYR A 396 26.70 6.54 -11.37
C TYR A 396 25.38 7.25 -11.05
N LYS A 397 24.63 6.74 -10.08
CA LYS A 397 23.38 7.37 -9.63
C LYS A 397 23.54 7.99 -8.26
N LYS A 398 22.94 9.16 -8.06
CA LYS A 398 22.86 9.92 -6.81
C LYS A 398 21.44 9.85 -6.29
N LEU A 399 21.27 9.47 -5.02
CA LEU A 399 20.01 9.61 -4.29
C LEU A 399 20.10 10.81 -3.36
N THR A 400 19.06 11.65 -3.38
CA THR A 400 18.84 12.72 -2.40
C THR A 400 17.49 12.50 -1.73
N GLY A 401 17.48 12.01 -0.50
CA GLY A 401 16.27 11.74 0.29
C GLY A 401 16.10 12.79 1.39
N THR A 402 15.03 13.58 1.33
CA THR A 402 14.76 14.70 2.24
C THR A 402 13.47 14.48 3.02
N VAL A 403 13.48 14.85 4.30
CA VAL A 403 12.28 14.95 5.15
C VAL A 403 12.31 16.31 5.88
N ASP A 404 11.32 17.15 5.61
CA ASP A 404 11.23 18.50 6.16
C ASP A 404 10.12 18.57 7.24
N PHE A 405 10.51 18.85 8.48
CA PHE A 405 9.58 19.00 9.61
C PHE A 405 9.35 20.47 9.99
N THR A 406 9.82 21.47 9.23
CA THR A 406 9.68 22.89 9.58
C THR A 406 8.22 23.30 9.79
N GLY A 407 7.34 22.94 8.85
CA GLY A 407 5.90 23.24 8.87
C GLY A 407 5.07 22.51 9.95
N ILE A 408 5.65 21.61 10.77
CA ILE A 408 4.89 20.73 11.69
C ILE A 408 4.16 21.45 12.87
N LYS A 409 4.14 22.79 12.85
CA LYS A 409 3.49 23.70 13.81
C LYS A 409 2.68 24.82 13.12
N THR A 410 2.62 24.85 11.79
CA THR A 410 1.98 25.91 11.01
C THR A 410 1.03 25.31 9.96
N ALA A 411 0.33 26.15 9.21
CA ALA A 411 -0.48 25.70 8.07
C ALA A 411 0.38 25.27 6.86
N ASP A 412 1.69 25.54 6.91
CA ASP A 412 2.65 25.06 5.93
C ASP A 412 2.84 23.55 6.12
N THR A 413 2.70 22.77 5.06
CA THR A 413 2.91 21.33 5.12
C THR A 413 4.37 20.99 5.41
N ALA A 414 4.60 20.05 6.32
CA ALA A 414 5.84 19.26 6.33
C ALA A 414 6.00 18.52 4.99
N SER A 415 7.15 17.94 4.67
CA SER A 415 7.30 17.19 3.41
C SER A 415 8.27 16.02 3.47
N VAL A 416 8.12 15.14 2.50
CA VAL A 416 9.04 14.07 2.11
C VAL A 416 9.39 14.30 0.64
N ASP A 417 10.64 14.11 0.26
CA ASP A 417 11.10 14.29 -1.12
C ASP A 417 12.22 13.28 -1.43
N VAL A 418 12.19 12.66 -2.61
CA VAL A 418 13.18 11.65 -3.02
C VAL A 418 13.57 11.90 -4.48
N GLN A 419 14.77 12.43 -4.69
CA GLN A 419 15.34 12.68 -6.01
C GLN A 419 16.37 11.59 -6.34
N ILE A 420 16.37 11.12 -7.59
CA ILE A 420 17.32 10.11 -8.08
C ILE A 420 17.85 10.60 -9.43
N GLU A 421 19.12 10.97 -9.47
CA GLU A 421 19.79 11.57 -10.62
C GLU A 421 20.91 10.64 -11.13
N ARG A 422 21.21 10.68 -12.42
CA ARG A 422 22.43 10.12 -13.02
C ARG A 422 23.49 11.20 -13.10
N ILE A 423 24.64 10.95 -12.46
CA ILE A 423 25.88 11.68 -12.73
C ILE A 423 26.59 10.92 -13.86
N LEU A 424 26.88 11.63 -14.94
CA LEU A 424 27.53 11.12 -16.15
C LEU A 424 28.70 12.03 -16.50
N VAL A 425 29.88 11.43 -16.74
CA VAL A 425 31.08 12.14 -17.18
C VAL A 425 31.46 11.65 -18.58
N THR A 426 31.74 12.61 -19.46
CA THR A 426 31.99 12.40 -20.89
C THR A 426 33.04 13.37 -21.40
N GLU A 427 33.88 12.93 -22.33
CA GLU A 427 34.93 13.73 -22.94
C GLU A 427 34.70 13.94 -24.44
N THR A 428 35.35 14.95 -25.03
CA THR A 428 35.11 15.34 -26.43
C THR A 428 36.02 14.55 -27.37
N THR A 429 35.45 13.75 -28.28
CA THR A 429 36.25 12.86 -29.15
C THR A 429 36.90 13.60 -30.33
N THR A 430 38.10 14.16 -30.12
CA THR A 430 38.89 14.85 -31.16
C THR A 430 39.37 13.87 -32.24
N THR A 431 38.77 13.95 -33.44
CA THR A 431 39.15 13.09 -34.58
C THR A 431 40.14 13.80 -35.51
N THR A 432 41.43 13.69 -35.21
CA THR A 432 42.51 14.21 -36.06
C THR A 432 42.63 13.39 -37.35
N THR A 433 42.21 13.95 -38.47
CA THR A 433 42.35 13.31 -39.79
C THR A 433 43.59 13.83 -40.52
N THR A 434 44.60 12.98 -40.67
CA THR A 434 45.84 13.31 -41.38
C THR A 434 45.84 12.67 -42.77
N THR A 435 45.65 13.46 -43.81
CA THR A 435 45.83 13.05 -45.22
C THR A 435 47.24 13.38 -45.69
N THR A 436 47.95 12.41 -46.25
CA THR A 436 49.20 12.63 -46.99
C THR A 436 48.97 12.69 -48.49
N ASP A 437 49.79 13.46 -49.22
CA ASP A 437 49.68 13.70 -50.67
C ASP A 437 49.89 12.44 -51.56
N ASP A 438 50.24 11.29 -50.96
CA ASP A 438 50.29 10.00 -51.65
C ASP A 438 48.91 9.30 -51.76
N GLY A 439 47.87 9.89 -51.17
CA GLY A 439 46.52 9.32 -51.13
C GLY A 439 46.31 8.29 -50.02
N SER A 440 47.26 8.16 -49.08
CA SER A 440 47.11 7.35 -47.88
C SER A 440 46.32 8.10 -46.80
N THR A 441 45.19 7.53 -46.36
CA THR A 441 44.41 8.06 -45.23
C THR A 441 44.74 7.25 -43.99
N THR A 442 45.39 7.88 -43.01
CA THR A 442 45.68 7.25 -41.70
C THR A 442 44.81 7.91 -40.62
N THR A 443 43.81 7.16 -40.12
CA THR A 443 42.97 7.58 -38.99
C THR A 443 43.59 7.12 -37.68
N THR A 444 43.95 8.07 -36.81
CA THR A 444 44.42 7.79 -35.45
C THR A 444 43.59 8.57 -34.44
N THR A 445 42.82 7.86 -33.62
CA THR A 445 42.17 8.39 -32.42
C THR A 445 43.19 8.50 -31.29
N THR A 446 43.32 9.67 -30.69
CA THR A 446 44.25 9.93 -29.57
C THR A 446 43.59 10.78 -28.50
N ASP A 447 43.86 10.43 -27.24
CA ASP A 447 43.18 10.87 -26.04
C ASP A 447 43.84 12.14 -25.44
N ASP A 448 43.91 13.22 -26.24
CA ASP A 448 44.57 14.48 -25.87
C ASP A 448 43.71 15.69 -26.29
N GLY A 449 43.36 16.53 -25.31
CA GLY A 449 42.43 17.66 -25.43
C GLY A 449 42.95 18.88 -26.20
N SER A 450 43.84 18.69 -27.19
CA SER A 450 44.57 19.77 -27.85
C SER A 450 44.44 19.74 -29.38
N THR A 451 43.60 20.63 -29.93
CA THR A 451 43.38 20.79 -31.39
C THR A 451 44.63 21.33 -32.09
N THR A 452 45.52 20.44 -32.54
CA THR A 452 46.77 20.78 -33.23
C THR A 452 46.72 20.39 -34.72
N THR A 453 46.38 21.34 -35.59
CA THR A 453 46.35 21.14 -37.05
C THR A 453 47.74 21.33 -37.67
N THR A 454 48.52 20.25 -37.84
CA THR A 454 49.83 20.28 -38.51
C THR A 454 49.75 20.08 -40.02
N THR A 455 49.41 21.15 -40.75
CA THR A 455 49.63 21.20 -42.22
C THR A 455 51.13 21.36 -42.51
N THR A 456 51.75 20.36 -43.15
CA THR A 456 53.12 20.47 -43.67
C THR A 456 53.06 20.75 -45.16
N ASP A 457 52.97 22.03 -45.53
CA ASP A 457 52.92 22.48 -46.93
C ASP A 457 53.89 23.66 -47.16
N ASP A 458 54.62 23.61 -48.29
CA ASP A 458 55.62 24.59 -48.72
C ASP A 458 54.97 25.62 -49.69
N GLY A 459 53.76 26.08 -49.34
CA GLY A 459 52.74 26.47 -50.32
C GLY A 459 51.94 27.77 -50.10
N SER A 460 52.16 28.54 -49.03
CA SER A 460 51.72 29.94 -48.87
C SER A 460 50.31 30.35 -49.37
N THR A 461 49.28 30.32 -48.50
CA THR A 461 48.38 31.50 -48.32
C THR A 461 47.54 31.43 -47.04
N THR A 462 47.09 32.59 -46.55
CA THR A 462 46.47 32.76 -45.21
C THR A 462 44.95 32.77 -45.25
N THR A 463 44.28 32.09 -44.30
CA THR A 463 42.97 32.54 -43.81
C THR A 463 42.75 32.27 -42.32
N THR A 464 42.60 33.36 -41.57
CA THR A 464 42.00 33.57 -40.23
C THR A 464 41.43 32.37 -39.44
N THR A 465 41.99 32.17 -38.25
CA THR A 465 41.35 31.47 -37.11
C THR A 465 40.05 32.16 -36.66
N SER A 466 39.07 31.40 -36.19
CA SER A 466 38.00 31.89 -35.31
C SER A 466 37.89 30.99 -34.09
N THR A 467 38.25 31.54 -32.93
CA THR A 467 38.01 30.90 -31.62
C THR A 467 36.65 31.31 -31.11
N THR A 468 35.79 30.34 -30.82
CA THR A 468 34.58 30.56 -30.02
C THR A 468 34.70 29.71 -28.76
N ASP A 469 35.11 30.34 -27.68
CA ASP A 469 34.98 29.83 -26.31
C ASP A 469 33.56 30.16 -25.84
N ASP A 470 32.83 29.16 -25.34
CA ASP A 470 31.46 29.35 -24.83
C ASP A 470 31.08 28.24 -23.82
N GLY A 471 31.74 28.25 -22.67
CA GLY A 471 31.36 27.42 -21.54
C GLY A 471 30.03 27.87 -20.93
N SER A 472 29.01 27.00 -20.95
CA SER A 472 27.68 27.31 -20.39
C SER A 472 27.27 26.34 -19.29
N THR A 473 27.41 26.79 -18.04
CA THR A 473 26.95 26.09 -16.83
C THR A 473 25.50 26.45 -16.52
N THR A 474 24.56 25.57 -16.88
CA THR A 474 23.13 25.76 -16.59
C THR A 474 22.86 25.68 -15.08
N SER A 475 22.69 26.83 -14.45
CA SER A 475 22.23 26.97 -13.05
C SER A 475 20.75 27.34 -13.00
N THR A 476 20.02 26.80 -12.01
CA THR A 476 18.58 27.01 -11.83
C THR A 476 18.25 28.32 -11.10
N THR A 477 17.24 29.06 -11.54
CA THR A 477 16.49 30.02 -10.69
C THR A 477 15.09 30.29 -11.26
N SER A 478 14.10 30.53 -10.40
CA SER A 478 12.69 30.83 -10.75
C SER A 478 12.30 32.23 -10.27
N THR A 479 11.40 32.97 -10.97
CA THR A 479 10.28 33.78 -10.41
C THR A 479 9.46 34.59 -11.45
N THR A 480 8.13 34.39 -11.42
CA THR A 480 6.98 35.33 -11.57
C THR A 480 7.06 36.74 -12.25
N ASP A 481 6.25 36.90 -13.32
CA ASP A 481 4.98 37.71 -13.39
C ASP A 481 4.88 39.14 -14.03
N ASP A 482 3.65 39.47 -14.48
CA ASP A 482 3.00 40.71 -14.98
C ASP A 482 3.28 41.23 -16.43
N GLY A 483 2.30 41.90 -17.10
CA GLY A 483 2.44 42.33 -18.53
C GLY A 483 1.33 43.16 -19.24
N SER A 484 0.11 42.63 -19.46
CA SER A 484 -1.14 43.32 -19.92
C SER A 484 -1.34 43.89 -21.38
N THR A 485 -2.63 44.15 -21.74
CA THR A 485 -3.23 45.05 -22.79
C THR A 485 -3.52 44.68 -24.28
N THR A 486 -4.64 43.99 -24.53
CA THR A 486 -5.92 44.43 -25.20
C THR A 486 -6.03 45.35 -26.47
N SER A 487 -6.44 44.73 -27.61
CA SER A 487 -7.52 45.05 -28.61
C SER A 487 -7.81 46.41 -29.31
N THR A 488 -8.15 46.37 -30.64
CA THR A 488 -9.37 46.89 -31.38
C THR A 488 -9.08 47.17 -32.90
N THR A 489 -9.77 46.58 -33.92
CA THR A 489 -11.05 46.93 -34.65
C THR A 489 -11.08 48.28 -35.42
N SER A 490 -11.67 48.46 -36.63
CA SER A 490 -12.56 47.63 -37.50
C SER A 490 -12.06 47.54 -38.99
N THR A 491 -12.74 47.78 -40.15
CA THR A 491 -14.01 48.42 -40.60
C THR A 491 -14.52 47.92 -42.00
N THR A 492 -15.86 47.79 -42.17
CA THR A 492 -16.75 47.88 -43.38
C THR A 492 -16.38 47.32 -44.79
N ASP A 493 -17.21 46.61 -45.58
CA ASP A 493 -18.68 46.31 -45.67
C ASP A 493 -19.55 47.17 -46.63
N ASP A 494 -20.42 46.50 -47.44
CA ASP A 494 -21.55 47.00 -48.27
C ASP A 494 -22.24 45.80 -49.03
N GLY A 495 -23.57 45.59 -49.15
CA GLY A 495 -24.75 46.15 -48.48
C GLY A 495 -26.11 45.84 -49.17
N SER A 496 -27.16 45.41 -48.41
CA SER A 496 -28.63 45.47 -48.74
C SER A 496 -29.20 44.63 -49.92
N THR A 497 -30.51 44.31 -50.14
CA THR A 497 -31.88 44.48 -49.51
C THR A 497 -32.90 43.59 -50.32
N THR A 498 -34.17 43.25 -49.99
CA THR A 498 -34.99 43.09 -48.75
C THR A 498 -36.41 42.51 -49.05
N SER A 499 -36.91 41.57 -48.22
CA SER A 499 -38.31 41.13 -47.89
C SER A 499 -39.43 40.91 -48.96
N THR A 500 -40.16 39.77 -48.89
CA THR A 500 -41.52 39.62 -48.26
C THR A 500 -42.24 38.26 -48.49
N THR A 501 -43.05 37.83 -47.50
CA THR A 501 -44.23 36.90 -47.54
C THR A 501 -44.13 35.42 -47.98
N SER A 502 -44.35 34.48 -47.04
CA SER A 502 -45.42 33.43 -47.05
C SER A 502 -45.35 32.52 -45.80
N THR A 503 -46.36 31.67 -45.54
CA THR A 503 -46.59 31.03 -44.23
C THR A 503 -46.90 29.52 -44.26
N THR A 504 -46.55 28.86 -43.14
CA THR A 504 -47.10 27.59 -42.58
C THR A 504 -46.80 26.23 -43.25
N ASP A 505 -46.03 25.44 -42.48
CA ASP A 505 -46.35 24.10 -41.94
C ASP A 505 -45.83 22.79 -42.58
N ASP A 506 -45.36 21.94 -41.65
CA ASP A 506 -45.12 20.49 -41.64
C ASP A 506 -44.29 19.81 -42.76
N GLY A 507 -43.80 18.58 -42.50
CA GLY A 507 -43.28 17.67 -43.54
C GLY A 507 -41.81 17.28 -43.45
N SER A 508 -41.54 16.18 -42.73
CA SER A 508 -40.27 15.45 -42.63
C SER A 508 -39.49 15.18 -43.94
N THR A 509 -38.14 15.19 -43.81
CA THR A 509 -37.13 14.41 -44.59
C THR A 509 -37.02 14.56 -46.12
N THR A 510 -35.82 14.90 -46.59
CA THR A 510 -35.41 14.87 -48.01
C THR A 510 -34.33 13.83 -48.28
N SER A 511 -34.32 13.25 -49.49
CA SER A 511 -33.20 12.48 -50.05
C SER A 511 -33.21 12.57 -51.59
N THR A 512 -32.15 12.05 -52.22
CA THR A 512 -31.94 11.82 -53.68
C THR A 512 -31.54 13.00 -54.60
N THR A 513 -30.32 12.89 -55.16
CA THR A 513 -29.96 12.63 -56.59
C THR A 513 -31.02 12.85 -57.70
N SER A 514 -30.71 13.10 -58.99
CA SER A 514 -29.48 13.10 -59.84
C SER A 514 -29.76 13.84 -61.17
N THR A 515 -28.76 14.07 -62.06
CA THR A 515 -28.80 13.76 -63.54
C THR A 515 -27.49 14.15 -64.29
N THR A 516 -27.43 13.95 -65.63
CA THR A 516 -26.29 13.33 -66.35
C THR A 516 -26.16 13.80 -67.82
N ASP A 517 -24.99 13.59 -68.48
CA ASP A 517 -24.76 13.38 -69.94
C ASP A 517 -23.25 13.11 -70.23
N ASP A 518 -22.76 12.50 -71.33
CA ASP A 518 -23.26 11.40 -72.19
C ASP A 518 -22.10 10.79 -73.05
N GLY A 519 -22.23 9.51 -73.46
CA GLY A 519 -21.42 8.77 -74.46
C GLY A 519 -19.98 8.37 -74.08
N SER A 520 -19.32 7.33 -74.64
CA SER A 520 -19.65 6.20 -75.55
C SER A 520 -18.37 5.32 -75.65
N THR A 521 -18.27 4.02 -76.03
CA THR A 521 -19.14 2.86 -76.35
C THR A 521 -18.20 1.63 -76.60
N THR A 522 -18.48 0.33 -76.43
CA THR A 522 -19.54 -0.45 -75.75
C THR A 522 -19.17 -1.96 -75.70
N SER A 523 -18.93 -2.51 -74.49
CA SER A 523 -19.22 -3.93 -74.08
C SER A 523 -18.39 -5.09 -74.70
N THR A 524 -18.42 -6.35 -74.22
CA THR A 524 -19.34 -7.17 -73.36
C THR A 524 -18.51 -8.04 -72.35
N THR A 525 -19.01 -8.87 -71.40
CA THR A 525 -20.34 -9.48 -71.08
C THR A 525 -20.45 -9.78 -69.56
N SER A 526 -21.59 -10.32 -69.08
CA SER A 526 -21.88 -10.72 -67.67
C SER A 526 -22.71 -12.03 -67.63
N THR A 527 -22.98 -12.73 -66.52
CA THR A 527 -22.75 -12.45 -65.08
C THR A 527 -21.98 -13.60 -64.36
N THR A 528 -22.42 -14.45 -63.42
CA THR A 528 -23.72 -14.74 -62.72
C THR A 528 -23.44 -15.47 -61.38
N ASP A 529 -24.42 -15.54 -60.45
CA ASP A 529 -24.34 -16.12 -59.09
C ASP A 529 -25.63 -16.91 -58.75
N ASP A 530 -25.59 -17.86 -57.79
CA ASP A 530 -26.74 -18.53 -57.11
C ASP A 530 -26.27 -19.60 -56.08
N GLY A 531 -26.97 -19.85 -54.94
CA GLY A 531 -26.72 -21.13 -54.21
C GLY A 531 -27.00 -21.39 -52.70
N SER A 532 -27.71 -20.56 -51.93
CA SER A 532 -28.48 -20.88 -50.68
C SER A 532 -28.14 -22.07 -49.71
N THR A 533 -28.02 -21.74 -48.40
CA THR A 533 -28.51 -22.48 -47.18
C THR A 533 -27.97 -23.87 -46.69
N THR A 534 -27.28 -23.82 -45.54
CA THR A 534 -27.59 -24.46 -44.21
C THR A 534 -28.02 -25.94 -44.08
N SER A 535 -27.24 -26.79 -43.36
CA SER A 535 -27.65 -27.48 -42.09
C SER A 535 -26.69 -28.59 -41.55
N THR A 536 -26.15 -28.37 -40.34
CA THR A 536 -26.05 -29.27 -39.15
C THR A 536 -25.49 -30.74 -39.19
N THR A 537 -24.45 -30.94 -38.34
CA THR A 537 -24.12 -32.11 -37.48
C THR A 537 -23.50 -33.41 -38.04
N SER A 538 -22.32 -33.77 -37.48
CA SER A 538 -21.94 -35.08 -36.88
C SER A 538 -20.51 -35.52 -37.18
N THR A 539 -19.88 -36.17 -36.19
CA THR A 539 -18.59 -36.87 -36.22
C THR A 539 -18.71 -38.21 -37.00
N THR A 540 -17.68 -39.03 -37.29
CA THR A 540 -16.46 -39.35 -36.52
C THR A 540 -15.36 -39.94 -37.41
N ASP A 541 -14.14 -39.39 -37.27
CA ASP A 541 -12.79 -40.01 -37.26
C ASP A 541 -12.26 -41.00 -38.33
N ASP A 542 -10.92 -41.01 -38.41
CA ASP A 542 -9.94 -41.95 -38.97
C ASP A 542 -10.02 -42.37 -40.46
N GLY A 543 -8.91 -42.17 -41.18
CA GLY A 543 -8.87 -42.36 -42.65
C GLY A 543 -7.58 -41.89 -43.34
N SER A 544 -6.42 -42.43 -42.94
CA SER A 544 -5.14 -42.12 -43.60
C SER A 544 -5.13 -42.53 -45.09
N THR A 545 -5.07 -41.55 -46.00
CA THR A 545 -4.98 -41.79 -47.46
C THR A 545 -3.83 -41.04 -48.12
N THR A 546 -2.66 -41.68 -48.22
CA THR A 546 -1.55 -41.21 -49.06
C THR A 546 -1.97 -41.18 -50.54
N SER A 547 -1.97 -39.99 -51.15
CA SER A 547 -2.25 -39.83 -52.59
C SER A 547 -0.99 -39.44 -53.36
N THR A 548 -0.26 -40.43 -53.88
CA THR A 548 0.84 -40.20 -54.82
C THR A 548 0.32 -39.99 -56.25
N THR A 549 0.48 -38.79 -56.80
CA THR A 549 0.20 -38.50 -58.22
C THR A 549 1.48 -38.07 -58.91
N SER A 550 2.06 -38.96 -59.72
CA SER A 550 3.23 -38.66 -60.55
C SER A 550 2.79 -38.26 -61.96
N THR A 551 3.19 -37.07 -62.41
CA THR A 551 3.08 -36.64 -63.82
C THR A 551 4.46 -36.37 -64.39
N THR A 552 4.80 -37.05 -65.48
CA THR A 552 6.13 -36.94 -66.11
C THR A 552 6.23 -35.63 -66.89
N GLY A 553 7.26 -34.83 -66.60
CA GLY A 553 7.61 -33.59 -67.31
C GLY A 553 9.13 -33.43 -67.34
N ASP A 554 9.65 -32.82 -68.41
CA ASP A 554 11.08 -32.84 -68.74
C ASP A 554 11.88 -31.68 -68.09
N GLY A 555 13.17 -31.92 -67.83
CA GLY A 555 14.18 -30.86 -67.91
C GLY A 555 14.43 -29.90 -66.73
N SER A 556 14.52 -30.36 -65.47
CA SER A 556 15.43 -29.71 -64.49
C SER A 556 15.74 -30.58 -63.26
N THR A 557 16.99 -30.55 -62.78
CA THR A 557 17.41 -31.25 -61.56
C THR A 557 17.20 -30.39 -60.32
N THR A 558 16.01 -30.46 -59.73
CA THR A 558 15.75 -29.95 -58.37
C THR A 558 15.40 -31.12 -57.46
N THR A 559 16.26 -31.44 -56.50
CA THR A 559 15.96 -32.42 -55.45
C THR A 559 15.06 -31.79 -54.41
N THR A 560 13.76 -31.70 -54.72
CA THR A 560 12.76 -31.27 -53.74
C THR A 560 12.55 -32.39 -52.71
N THR A 561 13.15 -32.26 -51.54
CA THR A 561 12.81 -33.09 -50.38
C THR A 561 11.40 -32.70 -49.93
N THR A 562 10.40 -33.49 -50.31
CA THR A 562 9.03 -33.32 -49.78
C THR A 562 8.97 -33.90 -48.37
N THR A 563 9.31 -33.11 -47.36
CA THR A 563 9.10 -33.49 -45.96
C THR A 563 7.60 -33.54 -45.68
N THR A 564 7.06 -34.74 -45.49
CA THR A 564 5.69 -34.92 -45.02
C THR A 564 5.68 -34.73 -43.50
N ASN A 565 5.52 -33.48 -43.08
CA ASN A 565 5.41 -33.15 -41.66
C ASN A 565 4.17 -33.82 -41.06
N THR A 566 4.37 -34.77 -40.15
CA THR A 566 3.27 -35.47 -39.47
C THR A 566 2.63 -34.52 -38.47
N VAL A 567 1.38 -34.13 -38.74
CA VAL A 567 0.58 -33.32 -37.80
C VAL A 567 0.09 -34.21 -36.65
N THR A 568 0.23 -33.72 -35.42
CA THR A 568 -0.22 -34.38 -34.20
C THR A 568 -0.87 -33.38 -33.25
N SER A 569 -1.99 -33.76 -32.63
CA SER A 569 -2.55 -33.04 -31.49
C SER A 569 -1.97 -33.56 -30.17
N ALA A 570 -1.52 -32.64 -29.31
CA ALA A 570 -1.03 -32.94 -27.97
C ALA A 570 -1.67 -32.00 -26.94
N VAL A 571 -1.85 -32.47 -25.70
CA VAL A 571 -2.34 -31.63 -24.61
C VAL A 571 -1.29 -30.52 -24.33
N LYS A 572 -1.72 -29.27 -24.45
CA LYS A 572 -0.94 -28.08 -24.09
C LYS A 572 -1.01 -27.84 -22.57
N THR A 573 -2.22 -27.88 -22.01
CA THR A 573 -2.48 -27.68 -20.58
C THR A 573 -3.83 -28.28 -20.17
N GLN A 574 -4.01 -28.51 -18.87
CA GLN A 574 -5.28 -28.83 -18.23
C GLN A 574 -5.46 -27.93 -17.00
N TYR A 575 -6.67 -27.40 -16.82
CA TYR A 575 -7.04 -26.61 -15.66
C TYR A 575 -8.48 -26.92 -15.23
N VAL A 576 -8.86 -26.53 -14.02
CA VAL A 576 -10.19 -26.75 -13.45
C VAL A 576 -10.81 -25.45 -12.96
N GLU A 577 -12.06 -25.20 -13.34
CA GLU A 577 -12.90 -24.16 -12.72
C GLU A 577 -13.70 -24.81 -11.57
N ILE A 578 -13.59 -24.26 -10.35
CA ILE A 578 -14.25 -24.80 -9.15
C ILE A 578 -15.19 -23.78 -8.52
N GLU A 579 -16.46 -24.15 -8.39
CA GLU A 579 -17.44 -23.49 -7.54
C GLU A 579 -17.44 -24.19 -6.17
N SER A 580 -17.14 -23.47 -5.09
CA SER A 580 -17.10 -24.02 -3.73
C SER A 580 -17.62 -23.04 -2.67
N VAL A 581 -17.80 -23.51 -1.45
CA VAL A 581 -18.17 -22.70 -0.27
C VAL A 581 -17.28 -23.00 0.93
N ASP A 582 -17.19 -22.05 1.85
CA ASP A 582 -16.49 -22.18 3.12
C ASP A 582 -16.93 -23.42 3.93
N GLY A 583 -16.00 -24.03 4.65
CA GLY A 583 -16.26 -25.11 5.59
C GLY A 583 -15.58 -24.84 6.94
N PHE A 584 -16.33 -25.01 8.02
CA PHE A 584 -15.84 -24.82 9.38
C PHE A 584 -15.53 -26.16 10.05
N TYR A 585 -14.41 -26.24 10.75
CA TYR A 585 -13.92 -27.48 11.36
C TYR A 585 -13.31 -27.25 12.73
N PHE A 586 -13.46 -28.24 13.61
CA PHE A 586 -12.68 -28.30 14.84
C PHE A 586 -11.31 -28.90 14.57
N ASN A 587 -10.29 -28.46 15.31
CA ASN A 587 -8.92 -28.95 15.23
C ASN A 587 -8.74 -30.45 15.59
N THR A 588 -9.81 -31.13 16.00
CA THR A 588 -9.84 -32.55 16.37
C THR A 588 -10.53 -33.44 15.33
N GLU A 589 -11.03 -32.87 14.23
CA GLU A 589 -11.70 -33.63 13.17
C GLU A 589 -10.71 -34.30 12.20
N ASP A 590 -11.06 -35.50 11.74
CA ASP A 590 -10.21 -36.40 10.96
C ASP A 590 -10.49 -36.39 9.45
N LYS A 591 -11.45 -35.58 8.98
CA LYS A 591 -11.80 -35.47 7.55
C LYS A 591 -12.39 -34.10 7.18
N PHE A 592 -12.03 -33.59 6.01
CA PHE A 592 -12.76 -32.50 5.35
C PHE A 592 -14.00 -33.01 4.60
N ASP A 593 -15.02 -32.15 4.47
CA ASP A 593 -16.31 -32.45 3.85
C ASP A 593 -16.35 -32.00 2.38
N THR A 594 -16.39 -32.95 1.45
CA THR A 594 -16.44 -32.67 0.00
C THR A 594 -17.73 -31.98 -0.43
N ALA A 595 -18.77 -31.91 0.42
CA ALA A 595 -19.95 -31.08 0.18
C ALA A 595 -19.64 -29.57 0.10
N GLN A 596 -18.42 -29.12 0.42
CA GLN A 596 -17.94 -27.78 0.08
C GLN A 596 -17.89 -27.53 -1.43
N ILE A 597 -17.50 -28.53 -2.22
CA ILE A 597 -17.40 -28.43 -3.67
C ILE A 597 -18.82 -28.49 -4.24
N LYS A 598 -19.23 -27.44 -4.95
CA LYS A 598 -20.56 -27.35 -5.60
C LYS A 598 -20.51 -27.77 -7.05
N LYS A 599 -19.42 -27.42 -7.73
CA LYS A 599 -19.12 -27.82 -9.10
C LYS A 599 -17.61 -27.80 -9.35
N ALA A 600 -17.11 -28.70 -10.18
CA ALA A 600 -15.76 -28.65 -10.73
C ALA A 600 -15.77 -29.08 -12.20
N VAL A 601 -15.23 -28.25 -13.09
CA VAL A 601 -15.18 -28.51 -14.55
C VAL A 601 -13.73 -28.53 -15.02
N LEU A 602 -13.31 -29.64 -15.61
CA LEU A 602 -11.98 -29.84 -16.16
C LEU A 602 -11.93 -29.41 -17.63
N HIS A 603 -11.08 -28.44 -17.91
CA HIS A 603 -10.78 -27.89 -19.23
C HIS A 603 -9.48 -28.50 -19.77
N THR A 604 -9.46 -28.91 -21.03
CA THR A 604 -8.25 -29.49 -21.68
C THR A 604 -7.97 -28.80 -23.01
N VAL A 605 -6.87 -28.06 -23.05
CA VAL A 605 -6.42 -27.34 -24.24
C VAL A 605 -5.40 -28.19 -25.00
N TYR A 606 -5.59 -28.31 -26.31
CA TYR A 606 -4.75 -29.04 -27.25
C TYR A 606 -4.05 -28.08 -28.22
N ASN A 607 -2.78 -28.36 -28.49
CA ASN A 607 -2.06 -27.82 -29.65
C ASN A 607 -2.00 -28.89 -30.74
N GLU A 608 -2.48 -28.56 -31.92
CA GLU A 608 -2.31 -29.31 -33.15
C GLU A 608 -1.20 -28.67 -33.99
N GLY A 609 -0.22 -29.47 -34.39
CA GLY A 609 0.98 -28.96 -35.05
C GLY A 609 1.95 -30.04 -35.47
N TYR A 610 3.14 -29.63 -35.88
CA TYR A 610 4.24 -30.53 -36.28
C TYR A 610 5.59 -29.94 -35.85
N THR A 611 6.63 -30.77 -35.78
CA THR A 611 8.03 -30.29 -35.68
C THR A 611 8.59 -30.11 -37.09
N GLY A 612 9.19 -28.95 -37.37
CA GLY A 612 9.85 -28.66 -38.65
C GLY A 612 11.21 -29.37 -38.80
N ASP A 613 11.76 -29.35 -40.01
CA ASP A 613 13.10 -29.88 -40.33
C ASP A 613 14.24 -29.15 -39.58
N ASP A 614 13.97 -27.97 -39.03
CA ASP A 614 14.85 -27.19 -38.16
C ASP A 614 14.77 -27.60 -36.67
N GLY A 615 13.85 -28.52 -36.32
CA GLY A 615 13.58 -28.94 -34.95
C GLY A 615 12.61 -28.05 -34.18
N VAL A 616 12.03 -27.01 -34.80
CA VAL A 616 11.11 -26.07 -34.14
C VAL A 616 9.68 -26.61 -34.21
N ALA A 617 8.95 -26.55 -33.09
CA ALA A 617 7.54 -26.92 -33.05
C ALA A 617 6.67 -25.80 -33.63
N VAL A 618 5.90 -26.12 -34.66
CA VAL A 618 4.94 -25.23 -35.34
C VAL A 618 3.53 -25.60 -34.91
N VAL A 619 2.90 -24.76 -34.10
CA VAL A 619 1.47 -24.89 -33.77
C VAL A 619 0.65 -24.32 -34.92
N LEU A 620 -0.22 -25.15 -35.49
CA LEU A 620 -1.16 -24.78 -36.56
C LEU A 620 -2.49 -24.30 -35.98
N ARG A 621 -2.92 -24.91 -34.87
CA ARG A 621 -4.19 -24.61 -34.21
C ARG A 621 -4.08 -24.91 -32.72
N GLU A 622 -4.64 -24.01 -31.92
CA GLU A 622 -4.97 -24.27 -30.52
C GLU A 622 -6.49 -24.43 -30.43
N TYR A 623 -6.96 -25.43 -29.68
CA TYR A 623 -8.39 -25.69 -29.45
C TYR A 623 -8.61 -26.41 -28.13
N GLU A 624 -9.84 -26.36 -27.62
CA GLU A 624 -10.27 -27.05 -26.41
C GLU A 624 -11.11 -28.29 -26.76
N SER A 625 -11.05 -29.34 -25.93
CA SER A 625 -12.09 -30.38 -25.94
C SER A 625 -13.36 -29.89 -25.24
N GLU A 626 -14.47 -30.61 -25.37
CA GLU A 626 -15.66 -30.36 -24.54
C GLU A 626 -15.26 -30.45 -23.04
N PRO A 627 -15.58 -29.44 -22.20
CA PRO A 627 -15.22 -29.46 -20.78
C PRO A 627 -15.95 -30.58 -20.01
N VAL A 628 -15.28 -31.20 -19.05
CA VAL A 628 -15.78 -32.38 -18.33
C VAL A 628 -16.09 -32.02 -16.87
N ASP A 629 -17.33 -32.22 -16.43
CA ASP A 629 -17.68 -32.12 -15.01
C ASP A 629 -17.03 -33.29 -14.23
N ILE A 630 -16.27 -32.96 -13.19
CA ILE A 630 -15.51 -33.90 -12.33
C ILE A 630 -15.85 -33.70 -10.84
N THR A 631 -17.01 -33.12 -10.55
CA THR A 631 -17.41 -32.70 -9.19
C THR A 631 -17.45 -33.85 -8.18
N ALA A 632 -17.81 -35.06 -8.61
CA ALA A 632 -17.93 -36.23 -7.73
C ALA A 632 -16.60 -36.97 -7.50
N GLU A 633 -15.61 -36.69 -8.34
CA GLU A 633 -14.31 -37.35 -8.41
C GLU A 633 -13.21 -36.62 -7.61
N LEU A 634 -13.48 -35.38 -7.17
CA LEU A 634 -12.56 -34.59 -6.34
C LEU A 634 -12.51 -35.05 -4.88
N THR A 635 -11.30 -35.03 -4.34
CA THR A 635 -11.01 -35.34 -2.92
C THR A 635 -10.01 -34.33 -2.35
N PHE A 636 -9.82 -34.33 -1.03
CA PHE A 636 -8.78 -33.52 -0.36
C PHE A 636 -7.48 -34.30 -0.07
N GLY A 637 -7.28 -35.45 -0.73
CA GLY A 637 -6.15 -36.34 -0.48
C GLY A 637 -6.08 -36.80 0.99
N ASP A 638 -4.87 -36.80 1.56
CA ASP A 638 -4.61 -37.12 2.97
C ASP A 638 -4.81 -35.91 3.93
N ALA A 639 -5.31 -34.77 3.46
CA ALA A 639 -5.47 -33.58 4.28
C ALA A 639 -6.68 -33.70 5.23
N THR A 640 -6.49 -33.35 6.50
CA THR A 640 -7.52 -33.39 7.55
C THR A 640 -7.46 -32.15 8.44
N PRO A 641 -8.55 -31.75 9.10
CA PRO A 641 -8.53 -30.63 10.04
C PRO A 641 -7.43 -30.78 11.11
N ALA A 642 -7.30 -31.97 11.69
CA ALA A 642 -6.29 -32.27 12.72
C ALA A 642 -4.83 -32.25 12.24
N ASN A 643 -4.54 -32.64 10.98
CA ASN A 643 -3.16 -32.57 10.45
C ASN A 643 -2.83 -31.20 9.80
N THR A 644 -3.85 -30.44 9.42
CA THR A 644 -3.72 -29.12 8.81
C THR A 644 -3.53 -28.03 9.87
N TYR A 645 -4.34 -28.04 10.94
CA TYR A 645 -4.40 -26.99 11.97
C TYR A 645 -3.03 -26.56 12.53
N LYS A 646 -2.84 -25.25 12.65
CA LYS A 646 -1.69 -24.60 13.31
C LYS A 646 -2.19 -23.38 14.06
N ALA A 647 -2.00 -23.34 15.37
CA ALA A 647 -2.38 -22.18 16.17
C ALA A 647 -1.58 -20.93 15.76
N VAL A 648 -2.24 -19.94 15.15
CA VAL A 648 -1.62 -18.70 14.64
C VAL A 648 -2.47 -17.49 15.02
N GLU A 649 -1.82 -16.45 15.55
CA GLU A 649 -2.47 -15.22 16.01
C GLU A 649 -3.27 -14.53 14.87
N ASN A 650 -4.60 -14.48 15.01
CA ASN A 650 -5.52 -13.95 13.99
C ASN A 650 -5.39 -14.62 12.59
N LYS A 651 -5.14 -15.94 12.53
CA LYS A 651 -5.24 -16.71 11.27
C LYS A 651 -5.90 -18.07 11.51
N PHE A 652 -7.04 -18.30 10.87
CA PHE A 652 -7.83 -19.54 10.96
C PHE A 652 -8.21 -20.13 9.60
N ASP A 653 -7.98 -19.39 8.52
CA ASP A 653 -8.18 -19.76 7.12
C ASP A 653 -7.06 -20.67 6.59
N TYR A 654 -7.41 -21.71 5.83
CA TYR A 654 -6.48 -22.61 5.16
C TYR A 654 -7.00 -22.93 3.75
N GLU A 655 -6.10 -22.99 2.78
CA GLU A 655 -6.41 -23.41 1.42
C GLU A 655 -6.06 -24.89 1.26
N ILE A 656 -7.06 -25.74 1.03
CA ILE A 656 -6.89 -27.19 0.92
C ILE A 656 -6.86 -27.58 -0.56
N PRO A 657 -5.75 -28.14 -1.09
CA PRO A 657 -5.66 -28.51 -2.50
C PRO A 657 -6.60 -29.68 -2.82
N VAL A 658 -7.27 -29.62 -3.95
CA VAL A 658 -8.10 -30.72 -4.45
C VAL A 658 -7.28 -31.72 -5.27
N TYR A 659 -7.66 -32.98 -5.19
CA TYR A 659 -7.03 -34.10 -5.87
C TYR A 659 -8.02 -34.82 -6.79
N TYR A 660 -7.63 -34.96 -8.06
CA TYR A 660 -8.28 -35.77 -9.08
C TYR A 660 -7.31 -36.87 -9.52
N ASN A 661 -7.75 -38.14 -9.54
CA ASN A 661 -6.90 -39.29 -9.86
C ASN A 661 -5.56 -39.36 -9.06
N ASN A 662 -5.56 -38.86 -7.83
CA ASN A 662 -4.40 -38.72 -6.92
C ASN A 662 -3.32 -37.70 -7.35
N ALA A 663 -3.65 -36.74 -8.22
CA ALA A 663 -2.81 -35.58 -8.53
C ALA A 663 -3.56 -34.27 -8.23
N THR A 664 -2.85 -33.18 -7.93
CA THR A 664 -3.46 -31.84 -7.87
C THR A 664 -3.80 -31.35 -9.27
N LEU A 665 -4.83 -30.50 -9.37
CA LEU A 665 -5.20 -29.80 -10.59
C LEU A 665 -4.75 -28.34 -10.52
N LYS A 666 -4.64 -27.67 -11.68
CA LYS A 666 -4.38 -26.25 -11.76
C LYS A 666 -5.66 -25.44 -11.94
N ASP A 667 -5.74 -24.25 -11.37
CA ASP A 667 -6.75 -23.25 -11.73
C ASP A 667 -6.43 -22.63 -13.11
N ALA A 668 -7.30 -21.74 -13.61
CA ALA A 668 -7.10 -21.08 -14.91
C ALA A 668 -5.86 -20.16 -14.93
N GLU A 669 -5.44 -19.69 -13.77
CA GLU A 669 -4.28 -18.83 -13.52
C GLU A 669 -2.95 -19.61 -13.38
N GLY A 670 -2.99 -20.93 -13.18
CA GLY A 670 -1.86 -21.85 -13.09
C GLY A 670 -1.39 -22.22 -11.67
N ASN A 671 -2.10 -21.81 -10.62
CA ASN A 671 -1.87 -22.22 -9.22
C ASN A 671 -2.51 -23.59 -8.95
N ASP A 672 -2.12 -24.28 -7.87
CA ASP A 672 -2.87 -25.49 -7.46
C ASP A 672 -4.29 -25.11 -7.00
N ALA A 673 -5.30 -25.77 -7.56
CA ALA A 673 -6.70 -25.48 -7.25
C ALA A 673 -7.05 -25.90 -5.81
N THR A 674 -7.63 -24.98 -5.03
CA THR A 674 -7.89 -25.15 -3.59
C THR A 674 -9.34 -24.86 -3.22
N VAL A 675 -9.68 -25.22 -1.98
CA VAL A 675 -10.93 -24.84 -1.30
C VAL A 675 -10.61 -24.27 0.07
N THR A 676 -11.17 -23.11 0.39
CA THR A 676 -11.00 -22.44 1.69
C THR A 676 -11.72 -23.20 2.82
N VAL A 677 -11.02 -23.40 3.94
CA VAL A 677 -11.58 -23.93 5.19
C VAL A 677 -11.14 -23.11 6.39
N TYR A 678 -11.94 -23.12 7.46
CA TYR A 678 -11.59 -22.51 8.74
C TYR A 678 -11.47 -23.58 9.82
N ILE A 679 -10.34 -23.60 10.55
CA ILE A 679 -10.04 -24.63 11.56
C ILE A 679 -9.62 -24.00 12.87
N GLY A 680 -10.30 -24.34 13.98
CA GLY A 680 -10.08 -23.73 15.30
C GLY A 680 -10.42 -24.64 16.48
N LEU A 681 -10.22 -24.14 17.69
CA LEU A 681 -10.56 -24.87 18.92
C LEU A 681 -12.05 -24.73 19.25
N LYS A 682 -12.74 -25.84 19.53
CA LYS A 682 -14.10 -25.76 20.13
C LYS A 682 -14.03 -24.93 21.42
N GLY A 683 -14.89 -23.92 21.55
CA GLY A 683 -14.95 -22.99 22.67
C GLY A 683 -14.09 -21.71 22.56
N ASP A 684 -13.31 -21.51 21.48
CA ASP A 684 -12.51 -20.29 21.25
C ASP A 684 -13.37 -19.19 20.60
N THR A 685 -14.22 -18.54 21.41
CA THR A 685 -15.14 -17.50 20.96
C THR A 685 -14.42 -16.22 20.53
N ASP A 686 -13.38 -15.79 21.24
CA ASP A 686 -12.62 -14.57 20.88
C ASP A 686 -11.51 -14.76 19.84
N LEU A 687 -11.38 -16.00 19.32
CA LEU A 687 -10.48 -16.39 18.23
C LEU A 687 -9.01 -16.05 18.53
N ASN A 688 -8.54 -16.43 19.73
CA ASN A 688 -7.16 -16.23 20.16
C ASN A 688 -6.29 -17.50 20.14
N ASN A 689 -6.87 -18.67 19.84
CA ASN A 689 -6.29 -20.02 19.98
C ASN A 689 -6.12 -20.48 21.45
N ILE A 690 -6.89 -19.94 22.39
CA ILE A 690 -6.95 -20.40 23.80
C ILE A 690 -8.39 -20.31 24.29
N VAL A 691 -8.94 -21.42 24.78
CA VAL A 691 -10.27 -21.49 25.41
C VAL A 691 -10.15 -21.11 26.90
N ASP A 692 -10.66 -19.95 27.30
CA ASP A 692 -10.72 -19.55 28.71
C ASP A 692 -12.02 -18.82 29.13
N GLY A 693 -12.04 -18.26 30.35
CA GLY A 693 -13.20 -17.54 30.89
C GLY A 693 -13.60 -16.28 30.09
N ARG A 694 -12.73 -15.75 29.21
CA ARG A 694 -13.06 -14.68 28.25
C ARG A 694 -14.09 -15.13 27.23
N ASP A 695 -13.94 -16.33 26.69
CA ASP A 695 -14.84 -16.88 25.67
C ASP A 695 -16.23 -17.11 26.23
N ALA A 696 -16.30 -17.71 27.43
CA ALA A 696 -17.54 -17.79 28.21
C ALA A 696 -18.19 -16.42 28.48
N THR A 697 -17.37 -15.38 28.72
CA THR A 697 -17.86 -14.01 28.95
C THR A 697 -18.36 -13.36 27.65
N ALA A 698 -17.70 -13.60 26.51
CA ALA A 698 -18.14 -13.14 25.19
C ALA A 698 -19.48 -13.80 24.80
N THR A 699 -19.55 -15.13 24.92
CA THR A 699 -20.76 -15.94 24.70
C THR A 699 -21.93 -15.45 25.57
N LEU A 700 -21.70 -15.21 26.86
CA LEU A 700 -22.70 -14.67 27.78
C LEU A 700 -23.14 -13.23 27.42
N THR A 701 -22.21 -12.41 26.93
CA THR A 701 -22.48 -11.03 26.50
C THR A 701 -23.33 -11.01 25.23
N TYR A 702 -23.04 -11.90 24.27
CA TYR A 702 -23.86 -12.10 23.08
C TYR A 702 -25.28 -12.53 23.45
N TYR A 703 -25.42 -13.58 24.26
CA TYR A 703 -26.73 -14.05 24.75
C TYR A 703 -27.54 -12.96 25.44
N ALA A 704 -26.91 -12.17 26.32
CA ALA A 704 -27.58 -11.05 27.00
C ALA A 704 -27.99 -9.94 26.01
N ALA A 705 -27.20 -9.70 24.96
CA ALA A 705 -27.50 -8.72 23.93
C ALA A 705 -28.63 -9.17 22.99
N THR A 706 -28.65 -10.43 22.53
CA THR A 706 -29.70 -10.97 21.65
C THR A 706 -31.00 -11.31 22.41
N SER A 707 -30.93 -11.51 23.73
CA SER A 707 -32.11 -11.60 24.61
C SER A 707 -32.73 -10.23 24.96
N THR A 708 -32.29 -9.14 24.36
CA THR A 708 -32.83 -7.78 24.56
C THR A 708 -33.71 -7.38 23.38
N ASP A 709 -34.91 -6.85 23.65
CA ASP A 709 -35.86 -6.38 22.64
C ASP A 709 -35.19 -5.54 21.53
N GLY A 710 -35.42 -5.93 20.27
CA GLY A 710 -34.91 -5.22 19.08
C GLY A 710 -33.45 -5.53 18.70
N LYS A 711 -32.89 -6.64 19.19
CA LYS A 711 -31.59 -7.18 18.79
C LYS A 711 -31.68 -8.65 18.40
N ASP A 712 -30.79 -9.07 17.52
CA ASP A 712 -30.71 -10.41 16.93
C ASP A 712 -29.29 -10.73 16.44
N ALA A 713 -29.12 -11.88 15.78
CA ALA A 713 -27.83 -12.30 15.25
C ALA A 713 -27.26 -11.38 14.14
N THR A 714 -28.08 -10.66 13.39
CA THR A 714 -27.66 -9.75 12.30
C THR A 714 -27.25 -8.36 12.81
N THR A 715 -27.64 -8.05 14.05
CA THR A 715 -27.40 -6.75 14.71
C THR A 715 -26.40 -6.83 15.86
N VAL A 716 -25.96 -8.03 16.24
CA VAL A 716 -25.01 -8.29 17.32
C VAL A 716 -23.86 -9.18 16.82
N ALA A 717 -22.63 -8.73 17.01
CA ALA A 717 -21.43 -9.56 16.84
C ALA A 717 -21.19 -10.42 18.08
N LEU A 718 -20.84 -11.69 17.90
CA LEU A 718 -20.53 -12.64 18.98
C LEU A 718 -19.08 -12.48 19.44
N SER A 719 -18.14 -12.52 18.51
CA SER A 719 -16.71 -12.48 18.80
C SER A 719 -16.22 -11.05 19.00
N PRO A 720 -15.47 -10.76 20.08
CA PRO A 720 -14.67 -9.54 20.19
C PRO A 720 -13.35 -9.61 19.40
N SER A 721 -13.12 -10.66 18.60
CA SER A 721 -11.94 -10.82 17.75
C SER A 721 -11.75 -9.66 16.77
N THR A 722 -10.50 -9.32 16.46
CA THR A 722 -10.19 -8.33 15.41
C THR A 722 -10.52 -8.81 14.00
N LEU A 723 -10.73 -10.11 13.81
CA LEU A 723 -11.22 -10.72 12.57
C LEU A 723 -12.73 -10.51 12.33
N VAL A 724 -13.49 -10.29 13.42
CA VAL A 724 -14.91 -9.90 13.36
C VAL A 724 -15.03 -8.37 13.40
N GLY A 725 -14.24 -7.70 14.22
CA GLY A 725 -14.16 -6.23 14.26
C GLY A 725 -15.47 -5.53 14.65
N GLY A 726 -16.41 -6.26 15.25
CA GLY A 726 -17.76 -5.79 15.55
C GLY A 726 -18.75 -5.84 14.37
N ASN A 727 -18.39 -6.46 13.24
CA ASN A 727 -19.31 -6.71 12.12
C ASN A 727 -20.11 -8.02 12.35
N PRO A 728 -21.45 -7.97 12.55
CA PRO A 728 -22.26 -9.19 12.73
C PRO A 728 -22.27 -10.12 11.52
N GLU A 729 -22.01 -9.60 10.31
CA GLU A 729 -22.03 -10.35 9.05
C GLU A 729 -20.63 -10.83 8.62
N SER A 730 -19.67 -10.92 9.55
CA SER A 730 -18.34 -11.47 9.26
C SER A 730 -18.38 -13.00 9.22
N VAL A 731 -17.74 -13.61 8.23
CA VAL A 731 -17.51 -15.07 8.18
C VAL A 731 -16.78 -15.59 9.43
N TYR A 732 -15.96 -14.75 10.06
CA TYR A 732 -15.32 -15.09 11.33
C TYR A 732 -16.28 -15.07 12.53
N ASP A 733 -17.46 -14.44 12.42
CA ASP A 733 -18.50 -14.45 13.46
C ASP A 733 -19.45 -15.62 13.27
N ASP A 734 -19.70 -16.05 12.03
CA ASP A 734 -20.26 -17.37 11.72
C ASP A 734 -19.35 -18.51 12.23
N PHE A 735 -18.04 -18.39 12.00
CA PHE A 735 -17.04 -19.35 12.48
C PHE A 735 -16.92 -19.35 14.01
N SER A 736 -16.87 -18.18 14.66
CA SER A 736 -16.92 -18.06 16.12
C SER A 736 -18.21 -18.68 16.68
N ALA A 737 -19.36 -18.51 16.00
CA ALA A 737 -20.60 -19.17 16.40
C ALA A 737 -20.52 -20.69 16.26
N PHE A 738 -19.94 -21.22 15.17
CA PHE A 738 -19.65 -22.65 15.04
C PHE A 738 -18.71 -23.18 16.14
N LEU A 739 -17.71 -22.41 16.56
CA LEU A 739 -16.83 -22.79 17.66
C LEU A 739 -17.51 -22.70 19.05
N SER A 740 -18.48 -21.79 19.22
CA SER A 740 -19.12 -21.48 20.51
C SER A 740 -20.45 -22.23 20.75
N ASP A 741 -21.06 -22.82 19.70
CA ASP A 741 -22.27 -23.67 19.74
C ASP A 741 -21.93 -25.05 20.33
N VAL A 742 -21.48 -25.06 21.60
CA VAL A 742 -20.95 -26.25 22.27
C VAL A 742 -22.05 -27.14 22.84
N LYS A 743 -23.26 -26.62 23.07
CA LYS A 743 -24.42 -27.37 23.57
C LYS A 743 -25.61 -27.31 22.61
N VAL A 744 -25.41 -27.88 21.42
CA VAL A 744 -26.46 -28.06 20.40
C VAL A 744 -27.70 -28.77 20.99
N ASP A 745 -28.88 -28.20 20.73
CA ASP A 745 -30.15 -28.72 21.25
C ASP A 745 -30.63 -30.02 20.58
N ALA A 746 -31.21 -30.91 21.38
CA ALA A 746 -31.71 -32.21 20.93
C ALA A 746 -32.85 -32.07 19.90
N GLY A 747 -32.63 -32.62 18.71
CA GLY A 747 -33.61 -32.64 17.61
C GLY A 747 -33.39 -31.58 16.52
N LYS A 748 -32.30 -30.81 16.57
CA LYS A 748 -31.93 -29.82 15.55
C LYS A 748 -30.64 -30.23 14.84
N GLU A 749 -30.74 -30.81 13.65
CA GLU A 749 -29.59 -31.23 12.83
C GLU A 749 -28.89 -30.01 12.19
N LEU A 750 -28.06 -29.32 12.97
CA LEU A 750 -27.17 -28.26 12.49
C LEU A 750 -25.91 -28.86 11.86
N THR A 751 -25.63 -28.50 10.60
CA THR A 751 -24.38 -28.88 9.93
C THR A 751 -23.25 -27.90 10.25
N ARG A 752 -22.02 -28.22 9.83
CA ARG A 752 -20.88 -27.28 9.91
C ARG A 752 -21.09 -26.00 9.10
N PHE A 753 -21.94 -26.04 8.08
CA PHE A 753 -22.25 -24.91 7.19
C PHE A 753 -23.29 -23.94 7.77
N ALA A 754 -23.95 -24.29 8.89
CA ALA A 754 -25.01 -23.46 9.45
C ALA A 754 -24.47 -22.14 10.02
N LYS A 755 -25.12 -21.04 9.63
CA LYS A 755 -24.78 -19.65 9.95
C LYS A 755 -25.03 -19.32 11.42
N LYS A 756 -24.40 -18.27 11.95
CA LYS A 756 -24.63 -17.76 13.32
C LYS A 756 -26.12 -17.54 13.61
N ALA A 757 -26.86 -16.96 12.66
CA ALA A 757 -28.30 -16.71 12.78
C ALA A 757 -29.17 -17.98 12.83
N GLU A 758 -28.61 -19.14 12.47
CA GLU A 758 -29.28 -20.44 12.54
C GLU A 758 -28.94 -21.21 13.83
N ARG A 759 -27.94 -20.78 14.60
CA ARG A 759 -27.49 -21.39 15.86
C ARG A 759 -28.23 -20.79 17.06
N LEU A 760 -28.22 -21.48 18.21
CA LEU A 760 -28.78 -20.97 19.47
C LEU A 760 -27.66 -20.88 20.49
N ILE A 761 -26.91 -19.77 20.44
CA ILE A 761 -25.83 -19.49 21.37
C ILE A 761 -26.42 -18.86 22.63
N ASP A 762 -26.44 -19.57 23.75
CA ASP A 762 -27.07 -19.09 24.99
C ASP A 762 -26.23 -19.27 26.28
N GLY A 763 -26.84 -19.00 27.44
CA GLY A 763 -26.19 -19.12 28.74
C GLY A 763 -25.68 -20.54 29.05
N ARG A 764 -26.22 -21.58 28.39
CA ARG A 764 -25.75 -22.97 28.48
C ARG A 764 -24.36 -23.12 27.87
N ASP A 765 -24.14 -22.60 26.67
CA ASP A 765 -22.84 -22.59 26.01
C ASP A 765 -21.81 -21.84 26.83
N ALA A 766 -22.15 -20.62 27.27
CA ALA A 766 -21.30 -19.81 28.14
C ALA A 766 -20.91 -20.56 29.43
N SER A 767 -21.86 -21.27 30.06
CA SER A 767 -21.59 -22.07 31.26
C SER A 767 -20.78 -23.33 30.98
N SER A 768 -20.94 -23.94 29.80
CA SER A 768 -20.18 -25.13 29.37
C SER A 768 -18.73 -24.76 29.04
N ILE A 769 -18.49 -23.65 28.35
CA ILE A 769 -17.16 -23.10 28.08
C ILE A 769 -16.44 -22.73 29.39
N LEU A 770 -17.15 -22.09 30.34
CA LEU A 770 -16.60 -21.80 31.67
C LEU A 770 -16.27 -23.08 32.46
N THR A 771 -17.09 -24.12 32.33
CA THR A 771 -16.87 -25.42 32.98
C THR A 771 -15.69 -26.17 32.34
N PHE A 772 -15.53 -26.10 31.01
CA PHE A 772 -14.37 -26.62 30.29
C PHE A 772 -13.07 -25.95 30.79
N TYR A 773 -13.03 -24.62 30.83
CA TYR A 773 -11.87 -23.86 31.31
C TYR A 773 -11.55 -24.16 32.79
N THR A 774 -12.56 -24.27 33.65
CA THR A 774 -12.32 -24.55 35.08
C THR A 774 -11.89 -26.00 35.34
N LYS A 775 -12.37 -26.98 34.57
CA LYS A 775 -11.81 -28.35 34.60
C LYS A 775 -10.39 -28.39 34.01
N SER A 776 -10.16 -27.86 32.80
CA SER A 776 -8.83 -27.90 32.15
C SER A 776 -7.71 -27.24 32.95
N SER A 777 -8.08 -26.28 33.82
CA SER A 777 -7.17 -25.60 34.76
C SER A 777 -6.75 -26.43 35.98
N VAL A 778 -7.31 -27.63 36.22
CA VAL A 778 -6.93 -28.50 37.35
C VAL A 778 -6.26 -29.81 36.93
N ASP A 779 -5.35 -30.31 37.77
CA ASP A 779 -4.45 -31.42 37.44
C ASP A 779 -5.18 -32.73 37.06
N GLN A 780 -6.41 -32.96 37.53
CA GLN A 780 -7.24 -34.12 37.17
C GLN A 780 -7.59 -34.17 35.68
N TYR A 781 -7.75 -33.01 35.03
CA TYR A 781 -8.29 -32.89 33.67
C TYR A 781 -7.32 -32.28 32.66
N LYS A 782 -6.22 -31.69 33.13
CA LYS A 782 -5.23 -31.01 32.30
C LYS A 782 -4.72 -31.86 31.14
N ASP A 783 -4.41 -33.13 31.39
CA ASP A 783 -3.94 -34.05 30.35
C ASP A 783 -5.06 -34.45 29.38
N MET A 784 -6.31 -34.55 29.85
CA MET A 784 -7.48 -34.78 28.97
C MET A 784 -7.77 -33.56 28.10
N ALA A 785 -7.72 -32.34 28.66
CA ALA A 785 -7.90 -31.10 27.92
C ALA A 785 -6.82 -30.87 26.85
N ALA A 786 -5.60 -31.34 27.08
CA ALA A 786 -4.49 -31.17 26.15
C ALA A 786 -4.47 -32.22 25.02
N ASN A 787 -4.88 -33.47 25.30
CA ASN A 787 -4.72 -34.59 24.36
C ASN A 787 -6.05 -35.14 23.81
N GLU A 788 -7.13 -35.10 24.60
CA GLU A 788 -8.46 -35.62 24.25
C GLU A 788 -9.57 -34.58 24.56
N PRO A 789 -9.46 -33.31 24.11
CA PRO A 789 -10.39 -32.24 24.55
C PRO A 789 -11.86 -32.55 24.21
N ASN A 790 -12.14 -33.34 23.17
CA ASN A 790 -13.48 -33.82 22.87
C ASN A 790 -14.11 -34.58 24.05
N LYS A 791 -13.36 -35.49 24.70
CA LYS A 791 -13.83 -36.26 25.88
C LYS A 791 -14.15 -35.34 27.07
N LEU A 792 -13.38 -34.25 27.23
CA LEU A 792 -13.68 -33.24 28.25
C LEU A 792 -14.90 -32.38 27.87
N TRP A 793 -15.10 -32.08 26.59
CA TRP A 793 -16.31 -31.42 26.11
C TRP A 793 -17.55 -32.25 26.42
N ASP A 794 -17.55 -33.54 26.07
CA ASP A 794 -18.68 -34.45 26.32
C ASP A 794 -19.06 -34.51 27.80
N ILE A 795 -18.08 -34.46 28.71
CA ILE A 795 -18.29 -34.41 30.17
C ILE A 795 -18.92 -33.08 30.62
N VAL A 796 -18.49 -31.92 30.10
CA VAL A 796 -19.04 -30.62 30.53
C VAL A 796 -20.37 -30.27 29.88
N THR A 797 -20.69 -30.87 28.74
CA THR A 797 -22.02 -30.77 28.11
C THR A 797 -23.02 -31.79 28.69
N GLY A 798 -22.55 -32.79 29.45
CA GLY A 798 -23.36 -33.87 30.00
C GLY A 798 -23.81 -34.91 28.97
N ASP A 799 -23.08 -35.03 27.85
CA ASP A 799 -23.27 -36.08 26.86
C ASP A 799 -22.43 -37.34 27.19
N ALA A 800 -21.48 -37.22 28.13
CA ALA A 800 -20.83 -38.29 28.87
C ALA A 800 -20.83 -38.00 30.39
N GLU A 801 -20.76 -39.05 31.21
CA GLU A 801 -20.65 -38.96 32.68
C GLU A 801 -19.19 -39.02 33.15
N GLU A 802 -18.92 -38.57 34.38
CA GLU A 802 -17.59 -38.59 35.03
C GLU A 802 -17.30 -39.98 35.64
N GLU A 803 -16.18 -40.63 35.24
CA GLU A 803 -15.71 -41.96 35.74
C GLU A 803 -15.05 -41.90 37.14
#